data_AF-F6B9R5-F1
#
_entry.id   AF-F6B9R5-F1
#
_cell.length_a   1.000
_cell.length_b   1.000
_cell.length_c   1.000
_cell.angle_alpha   90.00
_cell.angle_beta   90.00
_cell.angle_gamma   90.00
#
_symmetry.space_group_name_H-M   'P 1'
#
loop_
_entity.id
_entity.type
_entity.pdbx_description
1 polymer ?
#
loop_
_entity_poly.entity_id
_entity_poly.type
_entity_poly.pdbx_seq_one_letter_code
_entity_poly.pdbx_strand_id
1 'polypeptide(L)'
;MQFSSEFTQYQLYPKLPEGNWQILCLNLKQIGGRYFFDLLLADAVRHKVIPVLLNQCKLSENEVAVQEIVFDSLLAAWDQPLLNELCQQACSLIDRVLTDNQTIDWHPHIVFTELKNQFPLFNEMSNNNHHRRAVMGLENYSNGLKPIAMYQGVKQIINQLKNYPIAILDCACGSGAGSLILGSNQEHQVTGVDMDRDAVEFANLINTYDHVKFVQSNLADLAGTGQFDVAVSLETMEHVADPDGFLSNLLSTLKDDGIIIMSLPEARFHGMEYNSDHLTNWTGHKVKKFFSKYFTHYRFLVMECRDVNDPFHYALVAEEDVDKWQIENYFIVADKKDLKPKINTNQLSRKPLKILFVAHNIYPLEKSGVPIVTYNEATALQKKGHQVAVIITQAAGQAEKFRSDGILTYNIPPLDYVERFLDDFFLNRRQYLATIEAIINDFQPDIVHINNLLFISPKVMQLFSDYGIKIVREMHDIVEFCFRGFPTVDSPFSVRNETGLEMCRGPAPEKCSKCVLPQKHIANDKQSIKVKAFVTGKFFARLNYLNYLYDHVVDALVFMCDSWKNYVHQFIRGNQREYVIPLGLAGEKQATGGLYPQGKVPNFVYIGSISSLKGVDLLCQAFQDQNVLTEGFTLNIYGQVREQYLEEMVNGLVQFAGGKVNCHGPFGAEDLPAIMQSADIGIVPSYFETYCLTVREFLSWGKPVIAAATYGIKDIIQHDVNGMLFPVGNWQKLREQVARLLKDRELLERLRVGAMNTKVATLAEQIAQLEQVYYEVLGHETV
;
A
#
# COMPACT_ATOMS: atom_id res chain seq x y z
N MET A 1 49.72 23.95 4.48
CA MET A 1 48.28 23.99 4.17
C MET A 1 48.11 24.30 2.71
N GLN A 2 47.17 23.63 2.06
CA GLN A 2 46.63 24.07 0.79
C GLN A 2 45.15 24.45 0.99
N PHE A 3 44.65 25.38 0.18
CA PHE A 3 43.24 25.74 0.19
C PHE A 3 42.61 25.31 -1.13
N SER A 4 41.45 24.66 -1.06
CA SER A 4 40.63 24.34 -2.24
C SER A 4 39.40 25.24 -2.29
N SER A 5 38.92 25.54 -3.49
CA SER A 5 37.64 26.23 -3.72
C SER A 5 36.48 25.28 -3.97
N GLU A 6 36.75 23.97 -4.06
CA GLU A 6 35.76 22.96 -4.46
C GLU A 6 34.58 22.85 -3.47
N PHE A 7 34.82 23.15 -2.18
CA PHE A 7 33.87 22.93 -1.10
C PHE A 7 33.24 24.19 -0.51
N THR A 8 33.59 25.37 -1.05
CA THR A 8 33.20 26.65 -0.45
C THR A 8 31.69 26.89 -0.54
N GLN A 9 31.00 26.27 -1.51
CA GLN A 9 29.54 26.30 -1.65
C GLN A 9 28.78 25.62 -0.50
N TYR A 10 29.45 24.78 0.29
CA TYR A 10 28.86 24.04 1.41
C TYR A 10 29.06 24.71 2.77
N GLN A 11 29.69 25.88 2.80
CA GLN A 11 29.89 26.61 4.03
C GLN A 11 28.63 27.40 4.43
N LEU A 12 28.34 27.43 5.74
CA LEU A 12 27.17 28.14 6.27
C LEU A 12 27.37 29.66 6.29
N TYR A 13 28.62 30.11 6.40
CA TYR A 13 28.98 31.53 6.51
C TYR A 13 29.76 31.97 5.27
N PRO A 14 29.50 33.16 4.73
CA PRO A 14 30.30 33.73 3.65
C PRO A 14 31.67 34.22 4.13
N LYS A 15 31.81 34.51 5.43
CA LYS A 15 33.06 34.89 6.11
C LYS A 15 32.95 34.49 7.58
N LEU A 16 34.07 34.06 8.18
CA LEU A 16 34.11 33.77 9.62
C LEU A 16 33.94 35.05 10.46
N PRO A 17 33.09 35.01 11.50
CA PRO A 17 32.99 36.06 12.52
C PRO A 17 34.29 36.24 13.28
N GLU A 18 34.56 37.47 13.73
CA GLU A 18 35.73 37.76 14.56
C GLU A 18 35.61 37.08 15.92
N GLY A 19 36.65 36.35 16.34
CA GLY A 19 36.68 35.79 17.68
C GLY A 19 37.85 34.92 18.04
N ASN A 20 37.83 34.47 19.30
CA ASN A 20 38.87 33.62 19.85
C ASN A 20 38.44 32.16 19.69
N TRP A 21 38.62 31.65 18.47
CA TRP A 21 38.13 30.35 18.05
C TRP A 21 39.12 29.24 18.36
N GLN A 22 38.66 28.20 19.02
CA GLN A 22 39.43 26.99 19.34
C GLN A 22 38.67 25.74 18.88
N ILE A 23 39.36 24.63 18.64
CA ILE A 23 38.69 23.38 18.22
C ILE A 23 37.90 22.81 19.40
N LEU A 24 36.58 22.80 19.29
CA LEU A 24 35.68 22.12 20.23
C LEU A 24 35.61 20.62 19.92
N CYS A 25 35.49 20.30 18.64
CA CYS A 25 35.30 18.94 18.16
C CYS A 25 35.85 18.75 16.74
N LEU A 26 36.31 17.54 16.46
CA LEU A 26 36.68 17.07 15.13
C LEU A 26 35.87 15.81 14.80
N ASN A 27 35.39 15.71 13.56
CA ASN A 27 34.69 14.53 13.05
C ASN A 27 35.40 14.01 11.79
N LEU A 28 36.03 12.83 11.87
CA LEU A 28 36.82 12.23 10.79
C LEU A 28 36.05 11.10 10.09
N LYS A 29 36.15 11.03 8.75
CA LYS A 29 35.42 10.08 7.90
C LYS A 29 36.25 9.67 6.69
N GLN A 30 36.04 8.45 6.18
CA GLN A 30 36.69 7.94 4.96
C GLN A 30 35.63 7.73 3.85
N ILE A 31 35.84 8.31 2.67
CA ILE A 31 34.93 8.23 1.51
C ILE A 31 35.77 7.98 0.26
N GLY A 32 35.48 6.91 -0.48
CA GLY A 32 36.18 6.59 -1.74
C GLY A 32 37.70 6.46 -1.58
N GLY A 33 38.18 6.00 -0.41
CA GLY A 33 39.60 5.89 -0.07
C GLY A 33 40.28 7.21 0.32
N ARG A 34 39.54 8.33 0.45
CA ARG A 34 40.04 9.63 0.92
C ARG A 34 39.50 9.93 2.31
N TYR A 35 40.26 10.70 3.10
CA TYR A 35 39.85 11.10 4.44
C TYR A 35 39.37 12.56 4.45
N PHE A 36 38.16 12.75 4.97
CA PHE A 36 37.51 14.04 5.15
C PHE A 36 37.27 14.28 6.63
N PHE A 37 37.31 15.54 7.04
CA PHE A 37 36.97 15.93 8.40
C PHE A 37 36.22 17.25 8.48
N ASP A 38 35.34 17.31 9.47
CA ASP A 38 34.62 18.52 9.86
C ASP A 38 35.19 19.03 11.19
N LEU A 39 35.30 20.35 11.32
CA LEU A 39 35.65 21.00 12.58
C LEU A 39 34.44 21.70 13.15
N LEU A 40 34.25 21.59 14.46
CA LEU A 40 33.42 22.50 15.22
C LEU A 40 34.33 23.38 16.05
N LEU A 41 34.34 24.67 15.76
CA LEU A 41 35.11 25.68 16.47
C LEU A 41 34.26 26.31 17.55
N ALA A 42 34.85 26.72 18.66
CA ALA A 42 34.16 27.39 19.76
C ALA A 42 34.88 28.66 20.17
N ASP A 43 34.10 29.70 20.45
CA ASP A 43 34.50 30.88 21.20
C ASP A 43 33.83 30.78 22.57
N ALA A 44 34.60 30.35 23.57
CA ALA A 44 34.13 30.16 24.94
C ALA A 44 33.67 31.47 25.59
N VAL A 45 34.27 32.60 25.22
CA VAL A 45 33.96 33.91 25.80
C VAL A 45 32.60 34.39 25.30
N ARG A 46 32.34 34.23 24.00
CA ARG A 46 31.05 34.60 23.40
C ARG A 46 29.98 33.53 23.52
N HIS A 47 30.36 32.34 23.98
CA HIS A 47 29.51 31.16 24.05
C HIS A 47 28.88 30.82 22.68
N LYS A 48 29.72 30.81 21.64
CA LYS A 48 29.33 30.52 20.25
C LYS A 48 30.16 29.39 19.68
N VAL A 49 29.59 28.67 18.71
CA VAL A 49 30.27 27.61 17.98
C VAL A 49 30.10 27.80 16.47
N ILE A 50 31.06 27.37 15.67
CA ILE A 50 31.02 27.51 14.21
C ILE A 50 31.44 26.20 13.56
N PRO A 51 30.58 25.57 12.75
CA PRO A 51 30.97 24.45 11.93
C PRO A 51 31.78 24.91 10.73
N VAL A 52 32.89 24.22 10.47
CA VAL A 52 33.72 24.36 9.27
C VAL A 52 33.79 22.98 8.62
N LEU A 53 33.12 22.86 7.48
CA LEU A 53 32.77 21.56 6.90
C LEU A 53 33.69 21.18 5.73
N LEU A 54 33.76 19.89 5.43
CA LEU A 54 34.34 19.32 4.21
C LEU A 54 35.84 19.60 3.99
N ASN A 55 36.64 19.53 5.05
CA ASN A 55 38.09 19.60 4.92
C ASN A 55 38.65 18.22 4.56
N GLN A 56 39.82 18.17 3.91
CA GLN A 56 40.45 16.92 3.49
C GLN A 56 41.81 16.75 4.16
N CYS A 57 42.14 15.53 4.57
CA CYS A 57 43.50 15.18 4.97
C CYS A 57 44.06 14.05 4.10
N LYS A 58 45.34 14.16 3.76
CA LYS A 58 46.10 13.13 3.09
C LYS A 58 47.00 12.44 4.10
N LEU A 59 46.81 11.14 4.24
CA LEU A 59 47.62 10.31 5.13
C LEU A 59 48.89 9.81 4.42
N SER A 60 49.87 9.40 5.22
CA SER A 60 51.04 8.66 4.75
C SER A 60 50.67 7.30 4.16
N GLU A 61 51.58 6.70 3.38
CA GLU A 61 51.36 5.41 2.70
C GLU A 61 50.95 4.25 3.64
N ASN A 62 51.27 4.37 4.94
CA ASN A 62 50.90 3.39 5.97
C ASN A 62 49.64 3.77 6.77
N GLU A 63 48.96 4.87 6.42
CA GLU A 63 47.75 5.41 7.08
C GLU A 63 47.90 5.81 8.57
N VAL A 64 49.14 5.95 9.08
CA VAL A 64 49.41 6.18 10.51
C VAL A 64 49.58 7.67 10.88
N ALA A 65 49.83 8.53 9.90
CA ALA A 65 50.14 9.95 10.15
C ALA A 65 49.65 10.86 9.04
N VAL A 66 49.14 12.04 9.40
CA VAL A 66 48.74 13.10 8.47
C VAL A 66 49.95 13.74 7.80
N GLN A 67 50.05 13.66 6.47
CA GLN A 67 51.10 14.31 5.68
C GLN A 67 50.71 15.71 5.23
N GLU A 68 49.44 15.91 4.89
CA GLU A 68 48.94 17.15 4.33
C GLU A 68 47.48 17.36 4.72
N ILE A 69 47.13 18.60 5.10
CA ILE A 69 45.74 19.02 5.28
C ILE A 69 45.41 20.09 4.24
N VAL A 70 44.26 19.88 3.59
CA VAL A 70 43.60 20.82 2.70
C VAL A 70 42.38 21.37 3.43
N PHE A 71 42.43 22.65 3.78
CA PHE A 71 41.28 23.35 4.36
C PHE A 71 40.42 23.96 3.27
N ASP A 72 39.12 24.09 3.54
CA ASP A 72 38.28 24.97 2.73
C ASP A 72 38.70 26.44 2.94
N SER A 73 38.48 27.25 1.91
CA SER A 73 38.90 28.66 1.86
C SER A 73 38.34 29.54 2.99
N LEU A 74 37.27 29.12 3.67
CA LEU A 74 36.64 29.89 4.74
C LEU A 74 37.60 30.30 5.88
N LEU A 75 38.54 29.42 6.25
CA LEU A 75 39.55 29.69 7.28
C LEU A 75 40.69 30.59 6.81
N ALA A 76 40.88 30.77 5.49
CA ALA A 76 41.97 31.58 4.94
C ALA A 76 41.88 33.07 5.33
N ALA A 77 40.72 33.52 5.83
CA ALA A 77 40.50 34.88 6.30
C ALA A 77 41.12 35.19 7.68
N TRP A 78 41.61 34.19 8.42
CA TRP A 78 42.24 34.36 9.72
C TRP A 78 43.76 34.59 9.64
N ASP A 79 44.36 35.03 10.74
CA ASP A 79 45.79 35.27 10.78
C ASP A 79 46.61 33.97 10.76
N GLN A 80 47.82 34.04 10.19
CA GLN A 80 48.68 32.87 10.04
C GLN A 80 49.02 32.15 11.36
N PRO A 81 49.25 32.85 12.50
CA PRO A 81 49.45 32.20 13.79
C PRO A 81 48.28 31.30 14.21
N LEU A 82 47.04 31.81 14.19
CA LEU A 82 45.85 31.07 14.60
C LEU A 82 45.59 29.88 13.66
N LEU A 83 45.75 30.07 12.34
CA LEU A 83 45.63 28.95 11.40
C LEU A 83 46.63 27.85 11.73
N ASN A 84 47.91 28.20 11.93
CA ASN A 84 48.95 27.21 12.22
C ASN A 84 48.65 26.43 13.50
N GLU A 85 48.14 27.11 14.52
CA GLU A 85 47.70 26.48 15.77
C GLU A 85 46.56 25.48 15.55
N LEU A 86 45.48 25.90 14.88
CA LEU A 86 44.33 25.04 14.59
C LEU A 86 44.73 23.82 13.75
N CYS A 87 45.66 23.99 12.81
CA CYS A 87 46.15 22.89 11.99
C CYS A 87 46.94 21.87 12.78
N GLN A 88 47.82 22.33 13.67
CA GLN A 88 48.58 21.43 14.54
C GLN A 88 47.64 20.66 15.48
N GLN A 89 46.63 21.33 16.04
CA GLN A 89 45.62 20.69 16.88
C GLN A 89 44.80 19.67 16.09
N ALA A 90 44.35 20.00 14.87
CA ALA A 90 43.60 19.09 14.00
C ALA A 90 44.43 17.86 13.62
N CYS A 91 45.68 18.01 13.20
CA CYS A 91 46.58 16.88 12.92
C CYS A 91 46.69 15.96 14.14
N SER A 92 46.94 16.53 15.32
CA SER A 92 47.08 15.75 16.56
C SER A 92 45.79 15.01 16.95
N LEU A 93 44.62 15.58 16.67
CA LEU A 93 43.33 14.92 16.88
C LEU A 93 43.12 13.78 15.87
N ILE A 94 43.41 14.01 14.59
CA ILE A 94 43.27 13.00 13.52
C ILE A 94 44.23 11.84 13.76
N ASP A 95 45.50 12.11 14.06
CA ASP A 95 46.49 11.07 14.35
C ASP A 95 46.02 10.20 15.53
N ARG A 96 45.49 10.81 16.60
CA ARG A 96 44.91 10.07 17.73
C ARG A 96 43.75 9.17 17.31
N VAL A 97 42.82 9.68 16.51
CA VAL A 97 41.67 8.90 15.99
C VAL A 97 42.15 7.69 15.20
N LEU A 98 43.16 7.87 14.35
CA LEU A 98 43.70 6.81 13.48
C LEU A 98 44.55 5.80 14.25
N THR A 99 45.28 6.22 15.29
CA THR A 99 46.13 5.32 16.10
C THR A 99 45.34 4.47 17.07
N ASP A 100 44.23 4.98 17.62
CA ASP A 100 43.44 4.29 18.65
C ASP A 100 42.53 3.17 18.09
N ASN A 101 42.29 3.11 16.77
CA ASN A 101 41.40 2.14 16.13
C ASN A 101 42.01 1.49 14.89
N GLN A 102 42.38 0.20 14.97
CA GLN A 102 43.01 -0.55 13.86
C GLN A 102 42.04 -1.08 12.78
N THR A 103 40.76 -0.72 12.81
CA THR A 103 39.80 -1.08 11.75
C THR A 103 38.79 0.05 11.59
N ILE A 104 38.91 0.82 10.51
CA ILE A 104 37.91 1.83 10.13
C ILE A 104 36.72 1.08 9.53
N ASP A 105 35.74 0.77 10.38
CA ASP A 105 34.39 0.41 9.94
C ASP A 105 33.57 1.70 9.80
N TRP A 106 32.62 1.73 8.86
CA TRP A 106 31.95 2.89 8.23
C TRP A 106 31.18 3.92 9.12
N HIS A 107 31.64 4.26 10.34
CA HIS A 107 30.99 5.20 11.25
C HIS A 107 31.81 6.51 11.44
N PRO A 108 31.17 7.70 11.52
CA PRO A 108 31.87 8.94 11.85
C PRO A 108 32.57 8.87 13.22
N HIS A 109 33.85 9.24 13.25
CA HIS A 109 34.63 9.32 14.48
C HIS A 109 34.67 10.75 15.00
N ILE A 110 33.95 10.98 16.10
CA ILE A 110 33.84 12.29 16.75
C ILE A 110 34.79 12.33 17.94
N VAL A 111 35.70 13.30 17.96
CA VAL A 111 36.58 13.57 19.11
C VAL A 111 36.38 14.99 19.61
N PHE A 112 35.98 15.07 20.88
CA PHE A 112 35.84 16.33 21.59
C PHE A 112 37.13 16.71 22.31
N THR A 113 37.41 18.01 22.38
CA THR A 113 38.45 18.57 23.25
C THR A 113 37.89 18.85 24.65
N GLU A 114 38.76 19.22 25.60
CA GLU A 114 38.34 19.60 26.96
C GLU A 114 37.36 20.79 26.99
N LEU A 115 37.33 21.59 25.92
CA LEU A 115 36.39 22.71 25.75
C LEU A 115 34.93 22.27 25.77
N LYS A 116 34.65 21.00 25.43
CA LYS A 116 33.30 20.41 25.51
C LYS A 116 32.61 20.70 26.84
N ASN A 117 33.36 20.60 27.94
CA ASN A 117 32.83 20.77 29.29
C ASN A 117 32.24 22.17 29.55
N GLN A 118 32.61 23.17 28.74
CA GLN A 118 32.11 24.54 28.84
C GLN A 118 30.77 24.75 28.11
N PHE A 119 30.31 23.76 27.34
CA PHE A 119 29.06 23.84 26.58
C PHE A 119 28.13 22.70 27.02
N PRO A 120 27.17 22.96 27.94
CA PRO A 120 26.30 21.95 28.52
C PRO A 120 25.59 21.05 27.50
N LEU A 121 25.16 21.63 26.36
CA LEU A 121 24.50 20.91 25.27
C LEU A 121 25.29 19.68 24.79
N PHE A 122 26.63 19.75 24.78
CA PHE A 122 27.46 18.65 24.29
C PHE A 122 27.71 17.58 25.35
N ASN A 123 27.57 17.89 26.65
CA ASN A 123 27.83 16.95 27.74
C ASN A 123 26.82 15.79 27.77
N GLU A 124 25.58 16.04 27.33
CA GLU A 124 24.50 15.05 27.28
C GLU A 124 24.36 14.35 25.92
N MET A 125 25.23 14.68 24.96
CA MET A 125 25.34 13.94 23.71
C MET A 125 26.11 12.64 23.93
N SER A 126 25.43 11.63 24.47
CA SER A 126 25.84 10.23 24.33
C SER A 126 25.38 9.72 22.97
N ASN A 127 26.27 9.07 22.21
CA ASN A 127 26.16 8.54 20.83
C ASN A 127 24.97 7.62 20.48
N ASN A 128 23.85 7.62 21.22
CA ASN A 128 22.77 6.64 21.06
C ASN A 128 21.44 7.22 20.53
N ASN A 129 21.41 8.44 19.98
CA ASN A 129 20.21 8.95 19.31
C ASN A 129 20.54 9.82 18.08
N HIS A 130 21.09 9.19 17.03
CA HIS A 130 21.44 9.84 15.75
C HIS A 130 20.23 10.33 14.93
N HIS A 131 18.99 10.04 15.34
CA HIS A 131 17.78 10.40 14.59
C HIS A 131 17.07 11.66 15.11
N ARG A 132 17.52 12.25 16.23
CA ARG A 132 16.83 13.40 16.86
C ARG A 132 17.73 14.60 17.16
N ARG A 133 19.03 14.55 16.86
CA ARG A 133 19.96 15.65 17.17
C ARG A 133 20.92 15.89 16.01
N ALA A 134 20.35 16.29 14.87
CA ALA A 134 21.12 16.62 13.67
C ALA A 134 22.05 17.80 13.92
N VAL A 135 23.29 17.52 14.31
CA VAL A 135 24.30 18.56 14.56
C VAL A 135 25.28 18.60 13.39
N MET A 136 25.26 19.71 12.65
CA MET A 136 26.19 19.95 11.55
C MET A 136 27.63 19.84 12.04
N GLY A 137 28.41 19.01 11.35
CA GLY A 137 29.80 18.68 11.71
C GLY A 137 29.94 17.50 12.68
N LEU A 138 28.88 16.97 13.29
CA LEU A 138 28.94 15.81 14.20
C LEU A 138 28.25 14.55 13.65
N GLU A 139 27.44 14.64 12.60
CA GLU A 139 26.74 13.48 12.04
C GLU A 139 27.39 12.88 10.80
N ASN A 140 26.76 11.84 10.23
CA ASN A 140 27.16 11.24 8.96
C ASN A 140 27.22 12.32 7.85
N TYR A 141 28.32 12.32 7.10
CA TYR A 141 28.66 13.34 6.11
C TYR A 141 27.58 13.57 5.06
N SER A 142 26.98 12.49 4.56
CA SER A 142 25.92 12.52 3.57
C SER A 142 24.69 13.29 4.04
N ASN A 143 24.40 13.26 5.35
CA ASN A 143 23.20 13.86 5.92
C ASN A 143 23.29 15.38 6.04
N GLY A 144 24.50 15.96 6.11
CA GLY A 144 24.69 17.41 6.19
C GLY A 144 24.76 18.11 4.83
N LEU A 145 25.30 17.44 3.80
CA LEU A 145 25.52 18.01 2.47
C LEU A 145 24.23 18.34 1.73
N LYS A 146 23.30 17.38 1.72
CA LYS A 146 22.03 17.50 1.00
C LYS A 146 21.20 18.69 1.51
N PRO A 147 20.96 18.87 2.83
CA PRO A 147 20.30 20.07 3.35
C PRO A 147 20.97 21.37 2.92
N ILE A 148 22.31 21.46 2.99
CA ILE A 148 23.02 22.68 2.56
C ILE A 148 22.74 22.98 1.08
N ALA A 149 22.86 21.98 0.21
CA ALA A 149 22.59 22.15 -1.23
C ALA A 149 21.15 22.61 -1.49
N MET A 150 20.17 22.03 -0.77
CA MET A 150 18.78 22.46 -0.84
C MET A 150 18.62 23.94 -0.47
N TYR A 151 19.15 24.36 0.68
CA TYR A 151 19.04 25.75 1.13
C TYR A 151 19.77 26.74 0.21
N GLN A 152 20.90 26.35 -0.40
CA GLN A 152 21.56 27.18 -1.42
C GLN A 152 20.69 27.35 -2.66
N GLY A 153 20.03 26.28 -3.12
CA GLY A 153 19.05 26.34 -4.22
C GLY A 153 17.85 27.23 -3.88
N VAL A 154 17.27 27.07 -2.68
CA VAL A 154 16.18 27.93 -2.18
C VAL A 154 16.61 29.39 -2.13
N LYS A 155 17.81 29.68 -1.63
CA LYS A 155 18.37 31.04 -1.61
C LYS A 155 18.45 31.62 -3.02
N GLN A 156 18.94 30.86 -4.01
CA GLN A 156 18.97 31.32 -5.40
C GLN A 156 17.56 31.64 -5.94
N ILE A 157 16.55 30.82 -5.61
CA ILE A 157 15.15 31.10 -5.98
C ILE A 157 14.66 32.40 -5.34
N ILE A 158 14.86 32.59 -4.03
CA ILE A 158 14.44 33.79 -3.32
C ILE A 158 15.08 35.04 -3.94
N ASN A 159 16.38 34.97 -4.23
CA ASN A 159 17.15 36.05 -4.86
C ASN A 159 16.63 36.44 -6.25
N GLN A 160 15.98 35.51 -6.97
CA GLN A 160 15.39 35.78 -8.28
C GLN A 160 13.95 36.32 -8.19
N LEU A 161 13.22 36.02 -7.12
CA LEU A 161 11.79 36.30 -7.00
C LEU A 161 11.44 37.55 -6.19
N LYS A 162 12.29 37.94 -5.24
CA LYS A 162 12.01 39.05 -4.32
C LYS A 162 13.18 40.04 -4.28
N ASN A 163 12.83 41.31 -4.14
CA ASN A 163 13.80 42.39 -3.88
C ASN A 163 14.02 42.52 -2.36
N TYR A 164 15.27 42.76 -1.94
CA TYR A 164 15.69 42.85 -0.54
C TYR A 164 15.35 44.22 0.09
N PRO A 165 15.24 44.30 1.44
CA PRO A 165 15.14 43.24 2.45
C PRO A 165 13.73 42.58 2.51
N ILE A 166 13.65 41.31 2.92
CA ILE A 166 12.37 40.59 3.14
C ILE A 166 12.39 39.75 4.41
N ALA A 167 11.20 39.42 4.92
CA ALA A 167 10.99 38.53 6.05
C ALA A 167 10.76 37.08 5.59
N ILE A 168 11.56 36.15 6.11
CA ILE A 168 11.55 34.73 5.76
C ILE A 168 11.22 33.91 7.01
N LEU A 169 10.24 33.02 6.92
CA LEU A 169 9.98 31.96 7.88
C LEU A 169 10.66 30.68 7.38
N ASP A 170 11.49 30.07 8.20
CA ASP A 170 12.06 28.74 7.96
C ASP A 170 11.44 27.74 8.94
N CYS A 171 10.54 26.91 8.43
CA CYS A 171 9.64 26.06 9.21
C CYS A 171 10.19 24.63 9.27
N ALA A 172 10.35 24.09 10.48
CA ALA A 172 11.15 22.90 10.78
C ALA A 172 12.63 23.11 10.39
N CYS A 173 13.22 24.19 10.93
CA CYS A 173 14.59 24.61 10.58
C CYS A 173 15.69 23.67 11.12
N GLY A 174 15.34 22.68 11.94
CA GLY A 174 16.27 21.78 12.61
C GLY A 174 17.30 22.56 13.42
N SER A 175 18.57 22.25 13.20
CA SER A 175 19.69 22.88 13.89
C SER A 175 20.09 24.26 13.33
N GLY A 176 19.27 24.84 12.45
CA GLY A 176 19.36 26.22 11.98
C GLY A 176 20.34 26.49 10.83
N ALA A 177 21.01 25.47 10.27
CA ALA A 177 21.98 25.66 9.19
C ALA A 177 21.39 26.34 7.95
N GLY A 178 20.18 25.94 7.56
CA GLY A 178 19.44 26.53 6.46
C GLY A 178 19.06 27.99 6.69
N SER A 179 18.48 28.29 7.85
CA SER A 179 18.17 29.65 8.28
C SER A 179 19.40 30.58 8.23
N LEU A 180 20.61 30.11 8.58
CA LEU A 180 21.84 30.89 8.44
C LEU A 180 22.23 31.13 6.98
N ILE A 181 22.08 30.12 6.11
CA ILE A 181 22.32 30.27 4.66
C ILE A 181 21.37 31.33 4.08
N LEU A 182 20.08 31.27 4.43
CA LEU A 182 19.07 32.25 4.01
C LEU A 182 19.39 33.65 4.57
N GLY A 183 19.84 33.74 5.82
CA GLY A 183 20.19 34.99 6.49
C GLY A 183 21.57 35.55 6.13
N SER A 184 22.43 34.80 5.45
CA SER A 184 23.77 35.28 5.09
C SER A 184 23.77 36.49 4.13
N ASN A 185 22.62 36.81 3.53
CA ASN A 185 22.40 38.11 2.88
C ASN A 185 21.96 39.13 3.94
N GLN A 186 22.80 40.12 4.25
CA GLN A 186 22.68 41.01 5.43
C GLN A 186 21.38 41.83 5.52
N GLU A 187 20.50 41.74 4.52
CA GLU A 187 19.24 42.46 4.44
C GLU A 187 18.01 41.61 4.84
N HIS A 188 18.06 40.28 4.76
CA HIS A 188 16.89 39.46 5.11
C HIS A 188 16.65 39.32 6.62
N GLN A 189 15.39 39.28 7.05
CA GLN A 189 15.01 38.92 8.42
C GLN A 189 14.56 37.46 8.41
N VAL A 190 15.27 36.56 9.09
CA VAL A 190 14.96 35.12 9.08
C VAL A 190 14.49 34.67 10.46
N THR A 191 13.34 34.01 10.51
CA THR A 191 12.83 33.33 11.71
C THR A 191 12.79 31.84 11.46
N GLY A 192 13.72 31.11 12.07
CA GLY A 192 13.73 29.64 12.10
C GLY A 192 12.85 29.12 13.23
N VAL A 193 12.00 28.14 12.93
CA VAL A 193 11.10 27.51 13.90
C VAL A 193 11.31 26.01 13.89
N ASP A 194 11.51 25.42 15.07
CA ASP A 194 11.56 23.98 15.25
C ASP A 194 10.90 23.56 16.57
N MET A 195 10.41 22.32 16.64
CA MET A 195 9.79 21.80 17.86
C MET A 195 10.80 21.27 18.87
N ASP A 196 11.98 20.85 18.39
CA ASP A 196 13.04 20.31 19.22
C ASP A 196 13.83 21.44 19.90
N ARG A 197 13.78 21.45 21.23
CA ARG A 197 14.50 22.41 22.05
C ARG A 197 16.01 22.32 21.84
N ASP A 198 16.57 21.12 21.76
CA ASP A 198 18.03 20.92 21.63
C ASP A 198 18.51 21.44 20.27
N ALA A 199 17.71 21.25 19.22
CA ALA A 199 17.99 21.77 17.88
C ALA A 199 17.99 23.30 17.86
N VAL A 200 16.99 23.93 18.50
CA VAL A 200 16.91 25.40 18.67
C VAL A 200 18.06 25.95 19.51
N GLU A 201 18.45 25.26 20.60
CA GLU A 201 19.60 25.65 21.41
C GLU A 201 20.91 25.57 20.60
N PHE A 202 21.11 24.52 19.81
CA PHE A 202 22.24 24.42 18.90
C PHE A 202 22.23 25.52 17.83
N ALA A 203 21.07 25.77 17.22
CA ALA A 203 20.90 26.83 16.23
C ALA A 203 21.31 28.20 16.79
N ASN A 204 20.96 28.49 18.05
CA ASN A 204 21.38 29.71 18.74
C ASN A 204 22.88 29.75 19.06
N LEU A 205 23.53 28.60 19.32
CA LEU A 205 24.98 28.53 19.51
C LEU A 205 25.74 28.82 18.20
N ILE A 206 25.25 28.36 17.06
CA ILE A 206 25.85 28.64 15.74
C ILE A 206 25.45 30.00 15.16
N ASN A 207 24.38 30.61 15.66
CA ASN A 207 23.92 31.88 15.12
C ASN A 207 24.84 33.04 15.49
N THR A 208 25.40 33.71 14.48
CA THR A 208 26.18 34.94 14.64
C THR A 208 25.54 36.15 13.95
N TYR A 209 24.27 36.04 13.54
CA TYR A 209 23.52 37.09 12.87
C TYR A 209 22.39 37.61 13.78
N ASP A 210 22.34 38.92 14.00
CA ASP A 210 21.29 39.55 14.83
C ASP A 210 19.89 39.53 14.16
N HIS A 211 19.86 39.45 12.83
CA HIS A 211 18.65 39.39 11.99
C HIS A 211 18.16 37.96 11.71
N VAL A 212 18.82 36.94 12.26
CA VAL A 212 18.36 35.55 12.25
C VAL A 212 17.94 35.18 13.68
N LYS A 213 16.74 34.64 13.85
CA LYS A 213 16.20 34.25 15.16
C LYS A 213 15.66 32.84 15.11
N PHE A 214 15.80 32.11 16.20
CA PHE A 214 15.28 30.76 16.35
C PHE A 214 14.24 30.70 17.47
N VAL A 215 13.10 30.08 17.17
CA VAL A 215 11.96 29.98 18.10
C VAL A 215 11.56 28.51 18.22
N GLN A 216 11.39 28.06 19.47
CA GLN A 216 10.79 26.75 19.71
C GLN A 216 9.27 26.84 19.52
N SER A 217 8.70 26.15 18.54
CA SER A 217 7.25 26.06 18.34
C SER A 217 6.83 24.76 17.65
N ASN A 218 5.55 24.43 17.77
CA ASN A 218 4.94 23.29 17.08
C ASN A 218 4.35 23.75 15.73
N LEU A 219 4.59 22.96 14.68
CA LEU A 219 4.07 23.16 13.32
C LEU A 219 2.52 23.22 13.26
N ALA A 220 1.83 22.66 14.26
CA ALA A 220 0.37 22.71 14.38
C ALA A 220 -0.18 24.09 14.79
N ASP A 221 0.65 24.98 15.32
CA ASP A 221 0.27 26.35 15.70
C ASP A 221 1.40 27.34 15.36
N LEU A 222 1.43 27.73 14.08
CA LEU A 222 2.29 28.80 13.60
C LEU A 222 1.64 30.18 13.77
N ALA A 223 0.41 30.25 14.30
CA ALA A 223 -0.30 31.50 14.49
C ALA A 223 0.43 32.35 15.54
N GLY A 224 0.78 33.58 15.17
CA GLY A 224 1.52 34.49 16.05
C GLY A 224 3.03 34.56 15.81
N THR A 225 3.58 33.77 14.87
CA THR A 225 4.99 33.88 14.43
C THR A 225 5.28 35.16 13.62
N GLY A 226 4.25 35.80 13.06
CA GLY A 226 4.33 37.04 12.30
C GLY A 226 3.76 36.90 10.88
N GLN A 227 3.95 37.92 10.05
CA GLN A 227 3.68 37.87 8.61
C GLN A 227 4.98 37.91 7.80
N PHE A 228 5.15 36.97 6.88
CA PHE A 228 6.37 36.75 6.11
C PHE A 228 6.15 36.94 4.60
N ASP A 229 7.19 37.37 3.91
CA ASP A 229 7.23 37.47 2.45
C ASP A 229 7.48 36.11 1.80
N VAL A 230 8.25 35.25 2.49
CA VAL A 230 8.56 33.88 2.06
C VAL A 230 8.46 32.92 3.24
N ALA A 231 7.85 31.77 3.02
CA ALA A 231 7.84 30.66 3.97
C ALA A 231 8.50 29.45 3.34
N VAL A 232 9.54 28.92 3.99
CA VAL A 232 10.33 27.77 3.57
C VAL A 232 9.99 26.59 4.49
N SER A 233 9.81 25.39 3.93
CA SER A 233 9.68 24.15 4.70
C SER A 233 10.21 22.98 3.88
N LEU A 234 11.34 22.42 4.32
CA LEU A 234 12.04 21.38 3.58
C LEU A 234 11.97 20.07 4.35
N GLU A 235 11.62 18.98 3.68
CA GLU A 235 11.59 17.62 4.26
C GLU A 235 10.84 17.55 5.62
N THR A 236 9.64 18.14 5.64
CA THR A 236 8.80 18.23 6.85
C THR A 236 7.47 17.50 6.70
N MET A 237 6.79 17.67 5.56
CA MET A 237 5.38 17.26 5.40
C MET A 237 5.19 15.74 5.36
N GLU A 238 6.22 14.96 5.05
CA GLU A 238 6.29 13.51 5.17
C GLU A 238 6.18 13.00 6.61
N HIS A 239 6.49 13.85 7.60
CA HIS A 239 6.43 13.55 9.03
C HIS A 239 5.12 14.02 9.69
N VAL A 240 4.24 14.69 8.94
CA VAL A 240 3.02 15.29 9.48
C VAL A 240 1.79 14.42 9.21
N ALA A 241 0.97 14.20 10.24
CA ALA A 241 -0.25 13.39 10.15
C ALA A 241 -1.39 14.07 9.37
N ASP A 242 -1.42 15.41 9.38
CA ASP A 242 -2.39 16.24 8.64
C ASP A 242 -1.67 17.23 7.69
N PRO A 243 -1.30 16.80 6.48
CA PRO A 243 -0.66 17.66 5.48
C PRO A 243 -1.51 18.87 5.05
N ASP A 244 -2.84 18.70 4.98
CA ASP A 244 -3.78 19.76 4.57
C ASP A 244 -3.85 20.88 5.64
N GLY A 245 -3.92 20.50 6.92
CA GLY A 245 -3.83 21.42 8.05
C GLY A 245 -2.48 22.13 8.13
N PHE A 246 -1.38 21.39 7.91
CA PHE A 246 -0.02 21.96 7.89
C PHE A 246 0.15 23.04 6.81
N LEU A 247 -0.24 22.74 5.56
CA LEU A 247 -0.16 23.71 4.46
C LEU A 247 -1.04 24.94 4.76
N SER A 248 -2.24 24.74 5.33
CA SER A 248 -3.13 25.83 5.71
C SER A 248 -2.52 26.75 6.77
N ASN A 249 -1.86 26.17 7.78
CA ASN A 249 -1.15 26.93 8.81
C ASN A 249 0.03 27.72 8.21
N LEU A 250 0.84 27.09 7.36
CA LEU A 250 1.96 27.76 6.69
C LEU A 250 1.49 28.93 5.82
N LEU A 251 0.40 28.77 5.07
CA LEU A 251 -0.21 29.84 4.26
C LEU A 251 -0.75 31.01 5.10
N SER A 252 -1.15 30.74 6.35
CA SER A 252 -1.67 31.77 7.26
C SER A 252 -0.59 32.75 7.73
N THR A 253 0.69 32.34 7.72
CA THR A 253 1.82 33.21 8.12
C THR A 253 2.32 34.08 6.96
N LEU A 254 1.85 33.87 5.74
CA LEU A 254 2.27 34.65 4.57
C LEU A 254 1.47 35.96 4.40
N LYS A 255 2.15 37.01 3.94
CA LYS A 255 1.52 38.20 3.35
C LYS A 255 0.74 37.82 2.09
N ASP A 256 -0.14 38.70 1.61
CA ASP A 256 -1.02 38.42 0.46
C ASP A 256 -0.24 38.11 -0.85
N ASP A 257 0.93 38.73 -1.04
CA ASP A 257 1.86 38.47 -2.14
C ASP A 257 3.00 37.51 -1.75
N GLY A 258 2.86 36.82 -0.62
CA GLY A 258 3.85 35.90 -0.07
C GLY A 258 4.02 34.63 -0.91
N ILE A 259 5.18 34.00 -0.80
CA ILE A 259 5.55 32.81 -1.55
C ILE A 259 5.84 31.65 -0.58
N ILE A 260 5.34 30.46 -0.87
CA ILE A 260 5.82 29.23 -0.24
C ILE A 260 6.90 28.57 -1.08
N ILE A 261 7.93 28.04 -0.42
CA ILE A 261 8.93 27.15 -1.01
C ILE A 261 8.98 25.90 -0.15
N MET A 262 8.52 24.77 -0.69
CA MET A 262 8.48 23.50 0.04
C MET A 262 9.32 22.44 -0.65
N SER A 263 9.89 21.51 0.11
CA SER A 263 10.46 20.28 -0.46
C SER A 263 9.92 19.01 0.19
N LEU A 264 9.91 17.94 -0.59
CA LEU A 264 9.50 16.60 -0.19
C LEU A 264 10.52 15.59 -0.72
N PRO A 265 10.96 14.61 0.08
CA PRO A 265 11.82 13.55 -0.42
C PRO A 265 11.05 12.71 -1.43
N GLU A 266 11.72 12.27 -2.49
CA GLU A 266 11.17 11.26 -3.38
C GLU A 266 11.07 9.93 -2.64
N ALA A 267 9.89 9.31 -2.72
CA ALA A 267 9.66 8.00 -2.16
C ALA A 267 10.43 6.94 -2.98
N ARG A 268 11.66 6.62 -2.55
CA ARG A 268 12.46 5.59 -3.20
C ARG A 268 11.76 4.22 -3.13
N PHE A 269 11.17 3.86 -4.28
CA PHE A 269 10.64 2.57 -4.71
C PHE A 269 9.92 1.71 -3.66
N HIS A 270 8.59 1.79 -3.69
CA HIS A 270 7.67 0.72 -3.28
C HIS A 270 7.96 0.04 -1.93
N GLY A 271 8.31 0.84 -0.92
CA GLY A 271 8.40 0.39 0.46
C GLY A 271 9.62 -0.47 0.79
N MET A 272 10.76 -0.24 0.14
CA MET A 272 12.01 -0.95 0.45
C MET A 272 13.03 -0.12 1.23
N GLU A 273 12.89 1.21 1.25
CA GLU A 273 13.69 2.12 2.08
C GLU A 273 12.72 3.00 2.90
N TYR A 274 12.10 2.41 3.93
CA TYR A 274 11.31 3.20 4.90
C TYR A 274 12.28 3.87 5.87
N ASN A 275 12.36 5.20 5.83
CA ASN A 275 12.70 5.93 7.04
C ASN A 275 11.54 5.70 8.02
N SER A 276 11.82 5.13 9.20
CA SER A 276 10.80 4.75 10.19
C SER A 276 9.98 5.93 10.68
N ASP A 277 10.44 7.15 10.44
CA ASP A 277 9.83 8.37 10.92
C ASP A 277 8.89 9.03 9.87
N HIS A 278 8.83 8.53 8.63
CA HIS A 278 7.91 9.06 7.61
C HIS A 278 6.51 8.48 7.82
N LEU A 279 5.52 9.36 8.04
CA LEU A 279 4.11 8.99 8.09
C LEU A 279 3.50 8.85 6.69
N THR A 280 4.02 9.60 5.71
CA THR A 280 3.53 9.61 4.34
C THR A 280 4.67 9.56 3.33
N ASN A 281 4.59 8.61 2.40
CA ASN A 281 5.44 8.59 1.20
C ASN A 281 4.87 9.50 0.12
N TRP A 282 5.74 10.32 -0.47
CA TRP A 282 5.40 11.30 -1.51
C TRP A 282 6.08 10.94 -2.82
N THR A 283 5.28 10.56 -3.82
CA THR A 283 5.73 10.43 -5.21
C THR A 283 5.49 11.74 -5.96
N GLY A 284 6.22 12.00 -7.03
CA GLY A 284 6.04 13.23 -7.82
C GLY A 284 4.59 13.44 -8.29
N HIS A 285 3.88 12.37 -8.63
CA HIS A 285 2.45 12.43 -8.97
C HIS A 285 1.60 12.86 -7.77
N LYS A 286 1.82 12.27 -6.59
CA LYS A 286 1.08 12.62 -5.36
C LYS A 286 1.32 14.05 -4.93
N VAL A 287 2.55 14.54 -5.05
CA VAL A 287 2.90 15.93 -4.78
C VAL A 287 2.12 16.85 -5.73
N LYS A 288 2.20 16.63 -7.05
CA LYS A 288 1.47 17.44 -8.04
C LYS A 288 -0.04 17.44 -7.79
N LYS A 289 -0.61 16.27 -7.52
CA LYS A 289 -2.03 16.09 -7.22
C LYS A 289 -2.42 16.86 -5.95
N PHE A 290 -1.62 16.77 -4.89
CA PHE A 290 -1.87 17.50 -3.64
C PHE A 290 -1.85 19.02 -3.83
N PHE A 291 -0.77 19.58 -4.38
CA PHE A 291 -0.64 21.03 -4.55
C PHE A 291 -1.63 21.62 -5.58
N SER A 292 -2.02 20.83 -6.60
CA SER A 292 -3.06 21.26 -7.55
C SER A 292 -4.45 21.43 -6.92
N LYS A 293 -4.71 20.90 -5.72
CA LYS A 293 -5.95 21.21 -4.97
C LYS A 293 -5.97 22.65 -4.50
N TYR A 294 -4.80 23.20 -4.17
CA TYR A 294 -4.64 24.50 -3.51
C TYR A 294 -4.32 25.62 -4.48
N PHE A 295 -3.48 25.38 -5.48
CA PHE A 295 -2.95 26.43 -6.35
C PHE A 295 -3.43 26.28 -7.80
N THR A 296 -3.77 27.41 -8.44
CA THR A 296 -3.98 27.47 -9.89
C THR A 296 -2.68 27.32 -10.66
N HIS A 297 -1.59 27.91 -10.14
CA HIS A 297 -0.25 27.81 -10.70
C HIS A 297 0.77 27.61 -9.58
N TYR A 298 1.75 26.74 -9.82
CA TYR A 298 2.93 26.57 -8.99
C TYR A 298 4.07 26.03 -9.87
N ARG A 299 5.32 26.27 -9.48
CA ARG A 299 6.49 25.68 -10.12
C ARG A 299 6.82 24.36 -9.43
N PHE A 300 7.12 23.34 -10.23
CA PHE A 300 7.56 22.03 -9.78
C PHE A 300 9.00 21.82 -10.24
N LEU A 301 9.93 21.75 -9.29
CA LEU A 301 11.36 21.57 -9.52
C LEU A 301 11.80 20.26 -8.85
N VAL A 302 12.97 19.76 -9.24
CA VAL A 302 13.56 18.56 -8.65
C VAL A 302 15.00 18.82 -8.25
N MET A 303 15.44 18.19 -7.17
CA MET A 303 16.86 18.10 -6.85
C MET A 303 17.40 16.76 -7.35
N GLU A 304 18.36 16.83 -8.26
CA GLU A 304 19.03 15.69 -8.87
C GLU A 304 20.33 15.38 -8.14
N CYS A 305 20.62 14.10 -7.88
CA CYS A 305 21.95 13.60 -7.56
C CYS A 305 22.64 13.13 -8.86
N ARG A 306 23.61 13.92 -9.35
CA ARG A 306 24.25 13.69 -10.65
C ARG A 306 25.22 12.51 -10.66
N ASP A 307 25.80 12.17 -9.50
CA ASP A 307 26.63 10.99 -9.32
C ASP A 307 26.45 10.44 -7.90
N VAL A 308 25.91 9.23 -7.81
CA VAL A 308 25.68 8.54 -6.53
C VAL A 308 26.97 8.18 -5.78
N ASN A 309 28.12 8.14 -6.48
CA ASN A 309 29.43 7.90 -5.88
C ASN A 309 30.15 9.20 -5.49
N ASP A 310 29.62 10.35 -5.91
CA ASP A 310 30.13 11.67 -5.60
C ASP A 310 29.05 12.49 -4.87
N PRO A 311 29.05 12.49 -3.52
CA PRO A 311 28.02 13.15 -2.73
C PRO A 311 28.03 14.69 -2.83
N PHE A 312 28.87 15.28 -3.70
CA PHE A 312 29.03 16.72 -3.87
C PHE A 312 28.32 17.30 -5.10
N HIS A 313 27.50 16.53 -5.83
CA HIS A 313 26.87 17.01 -7.05
C HIS A 313 25.34 16.95 -6.99
N TYR A 314 24.77 17.88 -6.24
CA TYR A 314 23.34 18.19 -6.25
C TYR A 314 23.03 19.39 -7.13
N ALA A 315 21.97 19.32 -7.91
CA ALA A 315 21.47 20.45 -8.69
C ALA A 315 19.95 20.57 -8.59
N LEU A 316 19.46 21.79 -8.40
CA LEU A 316 18.03 22.10 -8.48
C LEU A 316 17.68 22.47 -9.92
N VAL A 317 16.84 21.68 -10.56
CA VAL A 317 16.54 21.77 -12.00
C VAL A 317 15.05 21.52 -12.28
N ALA A 318 14.62 21.72 -13.52
CA ALA A 318 13.29 21.32 -13.97
C ALA A 318 13.21 19.78 -14.08
N GLU A 319 12.06 19.20 -13.74
CA GLU A 319 11.85 17.73 -13.76
C GLU A 319 12.04 17.11 -15.14
N GLU A 320 11.68 17.85 -16.19
CA GLU A 320 11.68 17.36 -17.59
C GLU A 320 13.07 16.94 -18.09
N ASP A 321 14.12 17.44 -17.43
CA ASP A 321 15.53 17.25 -17.82
C ASP A 321 16.24 16.16 -17.00
N VAL A 322 15.54 15.45 -16.11
CA VAL A 322 16.16 14.56 -15.12
C VAL A 322 15.64 13.13 -15.23
N ASP A 323 16.56 12.17 -15.20
CA ASP A 323 16.17 10.77 -15.02
C ASP A 323 15.47 10.62 -13.66
N LYS A 324 14.24 10.10 -13.64
CA LYS A 324 13.47 9.87 -12.42
C LYS A 324 14.25 9.10 -11.35
N TRP A 325 15.22 8.28 -11.75
CA TRP A 325 16.07 7.51 -10.84
C TRP A 325 17.13 8.34 -10.10
N GLN A 326 17.38 9.58 -10.54
CA GLN A 326 18.34 10.52 -9.94
C GLN A 326 17.65 11.62 -9.11
N ILE A 327 16.30 11.62 -9.07
CA ILE A 327 15.54 12.59 -8.27
C ILE A 327 15.63 12.20 -6.79
N GLU A 328 16.14 13.12 -5.98
CA GLU A 328 16.18 12.98 -4.52
C GLU A 328 14.98 13.65 -3.86
N ASN A 329 14.60 14.84 -4.33
CA ASN A 329 13.55 15.66 -3.74
C ASN A 329 12.74 16.39 -4.79
N TYR A 330 11.46 16.59 -4.50
CA TYR A 330 10.60 17.54 -5.19
C TYR A 330 10.58 18.87 -4.49
N PHE A 331 10.50 19.95 -5.27
CA PHE A 331 10.41 21.32 -4.80
C PHE A 331 9.19 22.00 -5.38
N ILE A 332 8.44 22.69 -4.52
CA ILE A 332 7.24 23.43 -4.88
C ILE A 332 7.46 24.89 -4.55
N VAL A 333 7.29 25.74 -5.56
CA VAL A 333 7.30 27.20 -5.39
C VAL A 333 5.94 27.73 -5.82
N ALA A 334 5.19 28.31 -4.90
CA ALA A 334 3.83 28.80 -5.19
C ALA A 334 3.57 30.15 -4.52
N ASP A 335 2.93 31.06 -5.26
CA ASP A 335 2.48 32.34 -4.74
C ASP A 335 1.12 32.19 -4.03
N LYS A 336 0.93 32.86 -2.90
CA LYS A 336 -0.35 32.86 -2.17
C LYS A 336 -1.51 33.42 -3.00
N LYS A 337 -1.25 34.39 -3.88
CA LYS A 337 -2.26 34.95 -4.80
C LYS A 337 -2.84 33.92 -5.78
N ASP A 338 -2.11 32.83 -6.05
CA ASP A 338 -2.55 31.74 -6.91
C ASP A 338 -3.37 30.68 -6.15
N LEU A 339 -3.74 30.95 -4.89
CA LEU A 339 -4.68 30.10 -4.16
C LEU A 339 -6.02 30.05 -4.87
N LYS A 340 -6.50 28.83 -5.13
CA LYS A 340 -7.86 28.61 -5.60
C LYS A 340 -8.84 29.14 -4.55
N PRO A 341 -9.95 29.77 -4.96
CA PRO A 341 -11.05 30.03 -4.04
C PRO A 341 -11.39 28.72 -3.34
N LYS A 342 -11.69 28.73 -2.03
CA LYS A 342 -12.23 27.55 -1.35
C LYS A 342 -13.51 27.15 -2.08
N ILE A 343 -13.40 26.17 -2.98
CA ILE A 343 -14.55 25.57 -3.63
C ILE A 343 -15.24 24.79 -2.52
N ASN A 344 -16.44 25.24 -2.14
CA ASN A 344 -17.38 24.36 -1.46
C ASN A 344 -17.55 23.15 -2.37
N THR A 345 -17.06 21.99 -1.94
CA THR A 345 -17.16 20.72 -2.69
C THR A 345 -18.62 20.26 -2.92
N ASN A 346 -19.60 21.07 -2.50
CA ASN A 346 -21.04 20.83 -2.55
C ASN A 346 -21.67 20.92 -3.96
N GLN A 347 -20.89 21.04 -5.04
CA GLN A 347 -21.43 21.02 -6.42
C GLN A 347 -20.50 20.27 -7.38
N LEU A 348 -20.30 18.98 -7.18
CA LEU A 348 -19.80 18.10 -8.23
C LEU A 348 -20.95 17.26 -8.77
N SER A 349 -21.49 17.66 -9.92
CA SER A 349 -22.32 16.79 -10.76
C SER A 349 -21.59 15.45 -10.96
N ARG A 350 -22.29 14.32 -10.87
CA ARG A 350 -21.74 12.96 -11.09
C ARG A 350 -21.13 12.86 -12.49
N LYS A 351 -19.83 13.14 -12.59
CA LYS A 351 -19.07 12.98 -13.83
C LYS A 351 -18.84 11.49 -14.10
N PRO A 352 -18.74 11.07 -15.37
CA PRO A 352 -18.23 9.75 -15.70
C PRO A 352 -16.84 9.52 -15.09
N LEU A 353 -16.64 8.37 -14.45
CA LEU A 353 -15.37 7.96 -13.84
C LEU A 353 -14.54 7.09 -14.79
N LYS A 354 -13.23 7.06 -14.56
CA LYS A 354 -12.31 6.04 -15.08
C LYS A 354 -12.07 4.98 -14.02
N ILE A 355 -12.54 3.76 -14.26
CA ILE A 355 -12.53 2.65 -13.29
C ILE A 355 -11.61 1.54 -13.82
N LEU A 356 -10.57 1.22 -13.05
CA LEU A 356 -9.64 0.14 -13.37
C LEU A 356 -9.94 -1.07 -12.48
N PHE A 357 -10.45 -2.14 -13.07
CA PHE A 357 -10.64 -3.40 -12.36
C PHE A 357 -9.33 -4.19 -12.27
N VAL A 358 -9.16 -4.96 -11.20
CA VAL A 358 -8.08 -5.92 -11.03
C VAL A 358 -8.68 -7.28 -10.71
N ALA A 359 -8.39 -8.27 -11.56
CA ALA A 359 -8.80 -9.65 -11.39
C ALA A 359 -7.72 -10.58 -11.95
N HIS A 360 -7.77 -11.88 -11.65
CA HIS A 360 -6.85 -12.83 -12.29
C HIS A 360 -7.17 -13.06 -13.77
N ASN A 361 -8.44 -12.92 -14.16
CA ASN A 361 -8.91 -13.10 -15.52
C ASN A 361 -10.28 -12.43 -15.73
N ILE A 362 -10.78 -12.43 -16.97
CA ILE A 362 -12.10 -11.87 -17.32
C ILE A 362 -12.83 -12.75 -18.36
N TYR A 363 -14.16 -12.75 -18.36
CA TYR A 363 -14.95 -13.33 -19.45
C TYR A 363 -14.74 -12.52 -20.76
N PRO A 364 -14.70 -13.15 -21.96
CA PRO A 364 -14.89 -14.57 -22.25
C PRO A 364 -13.62 -15.43 -22.13
N LEU A 365 -12.49 -14.84 -21.74
CA LEU A 365 -11.20 -15.55 -21.65
C LEU A 365 -11.23 -16.65 -20.59
N GLU A 366 -11.97 -16.44 -19.50
CA GLU A 366 -12.27 -17.47 -18.50
C GLU A 366 -13.75 -17.45 -18.10
N LYS A 367 -14.35 -18.63 -18.05
CA LYS A 367 -15.76 -18.85 -17.68
C LYS A 367 -15.87 -19.37 -16.24
N SER A 368 -15.46 -18.54 -15.28
CA SER A 368 -15.55 -18.84 -13.85
C SER A 368 -16.16 -17.65 -13.08
N GLY A 369 -16.46 -17.82 -11.78
CA GLY A 369 -17.26 -16.87 -11.00
C GLY A 369 -16.75 -15.43 -11.05
N VAL A 370 -15.54 -15.17 -10.54
CA VAL A 370 -14.96 -13.81 -10.49
C VAL A 370 -14.79 -13.18 -11.88
N PRO A 371 -14.27 -13.88 -12.91
CA PRO A 371 -14.22 -13.36 -14.28
C PRO A 371 -15.57 -12.95 -14.88
N ILE A 372 -16.64 -13.72 -14.60
CA ILE A 372 -18.00 -13.40 -15.05
C ILE A 372 -18.54 -12.18 -14.30
N VAL A 373 -18.35 -12.12 -12.98
CA VAL A 373 -18.79 -10.98 -12.16
C VAL A 373 -18.09 -9.68 -12.59
N THR A 374 -16.76 -9.73 -12.72
CA THR A 374 -15.95 -8.60 -13.20
C THR A 374 -16.41 -8.11 -14.58
N TYR A 375 -16.73 -9.03 -15.50
CA TYR A 375 -17.26 -8.69 -16.81
C TYR A 375 -18.65 -8.02 -16.73
N ASN A 376 -19.56 -8.58 -15.93
CA ASN A 376 -20.90 -8.02 -15.75
C ASN A 376 -20.85 -6.60 -15.15
N GLU A 377 -19.96 -6.39 -14.19
CA GLU A 377 -19.72 -5.07 -13.59
C GLU A 377 -19.12 -4.09 -14.57
N ALA A 378 -18.04 -4.48 -15.24
CA ALA A 378 -17.36 -3.63 -16.21
C ALA A 378 -18.28 -3.21 -17.36
N THR A 379 -19.03 -4.15 -17.93
CA THR A 379 -19.97 -3.84 -19.03
C THR A 379 -21.16 -2.99 -18.57
N ALA A 380 -21.70 -3.24 -17.37
CA ALA A 380 -22.81 -2.43 -16.84
C ALA A 380 -22.36 -1.01 -16.51
N LEU A 381 -21.17 -0.82 -15.95
CA LEU A 381 -20.60 0.51 -15.69
C LEU A 381 -20.26 1.26 -16.99
N GLN A 382 -19.74 0.57 -18.02
CA GLN A 382 -19.58 1.15 -19.36
C GLN A 382 -20.91 1.63 -19.95
N LYS A 383 -21.99 0.86 -19.80
CA LYS A 383 -23.34 1.26 -20.27
C LYS A 383 -23.87 2.51 -19.55
N LYS A 384 -23.41 2.78 -18.32
CA LYS A 384 -23.72 4.04 -17.58
C LYS A 384 -22.82 5.21 -17.99
N GLY A 385 -21.89 5.02 -18.93
CA GLY A 385 -21.04 6.06 -19.49
C GLY A 385 -19.65 6.16 -18.86
N HIS A 386 -19.30 5.30 -17.90
CA HIS A 386 -17.96 5.26 -17.32
C HIS A 386 -16.94 4.67 -18.29
N GLN A 387 -15.68 5.09 -18.17
CA GLN A 387 -14.57 4.45 -18.87
C GLN A 387 -14.04 3.33 -17.99
N VAL A 388 -13.95 2.12 -18.55
CA VAL A 388 -13.55 0.94 -17.79
C VAL A 388 -12.39 0.22 -18.48
N ALA A 389 -11.42 -0.20 -17.69
CA ALA A 389 -10.37 -1.13 -18.09
C ALA A 389 -10.13 -2.20 -17.01
N VAL A 390 -9.44 -3.28 -17.38
CA VAL A 390 -9.23 -4.43 -16.48
C VAL A 390 -7.79 -4.92 -16.57
N ILE A 391 -7.12 -5.07 -15.43
CA ILE A 391 -5.85 -5.79 -15.31
C ILE A 391 -6.14 -7.28 -15.11
N ILE A 392 -5.47 -8.14 -15.89
CA ILE A 392 -5.52 -9.61 -15.77
C ILE A 392 -4.14 -10.24 -15.82
N THR A 393 -4.04 -11.53 -15.48
CA THR A 393 -2.81 -12.33 -15.58
C THR A 393 -3.06 -13.60 -16.39
N GLN A 394 -2.72 -13.61 -17.68
CA GLN A 394 -2.74 -14.81 -18.53
C GLN A 394 -1.35 -15.47 -18.60
N ALA A 395 -1.31 -16.75 -19.00
CA ALA A 395 -0.11 -17.59 -18.97
C ALA A 395 1.13 -16.95 -19.64
N ALA A 396 2.32 -17.36 -19.16
CA ALA A 396 3.64 -16.77 -19.39
C ALA A 396 3.83 -16.00 -20.73
N GLY A 397 3.82 -14.67 -20.65
CA GLY A 397 4.03 -13.74 -21.75
C GLY A 397 4.39 -12.33 -21.26
N GLN A 398 4.73 -11.42 -22.18
CA GLN A 398 5.02 -10.02 -21.87
C GLN A 398 3.75 -9.24 -21.56
N ALA A 399 3.90 -8.07 -20.93
CA ALA A 399 2.78 -7.16 -20.69
C ALA A 399 2.16 -6.73 -22.03
N GLU A 400 0.83 -6.83 -22.14
CA GLU A 400 0.10 -6.56 -23.39
C GLU A 400 -1.17 -5.75 -23.11
N LYS A 401 -1.55 -4.88 -24.06
CA LYS A 401 -2.79 -4.08 -24.03
C LYS A 401 -3.66 -4.47 -25.22
N PHE A 402 -4.88 -4.92 -24.97
CA PHE A 402 -5.82 -5.34 -26.03
C PHE A 402 -7.29 -5.06 -25.63
N ARG A 403 -8.25 -5.41 -26.49
CA ARG A 403 -9.68 -5.37 -26.14
C ARG A 403 -10.28 -6.77 -26.10
N SER A 404 -10.91 -7.14 -24.98
CA SER A 404 -11.67 -8.37 -24.85
C SER A 404 -13.16 -8.04 -24.76
N ASP A 405 -13.93 -8.46 -25.76
CA ASP A 405 -15.37 -8.19 -25.85
C ASP A 405 -15.75 -6.71 -25.58
N GLY A 406 -15.00 -5.79 -26.19
CA GLY A 406 -15.19 -4.34 -26.07
C GLY A 406 -14.51 -3.68 -24.85
N ILE A 407 -14.12 -4.46 -23.83
CA ILE A 407 -13.45 -3.96 -22.62
C ILE A 407 -11.95 -3.80 -22.88
N LEU A 408 -11.37 -2.67 -22.44
CA LEU A 408 -9.92 -2.47 -22.50
C LEU A 408 -9.23 -3.34 -21.45
N THR A 409 -8.28 -4.17 -21.86
CA THR A 409 -7.64 -5.15 -20.99
C THR A 409 -6.12 -4.99 -21.02
N TYR A 410 -5.51 -4.98 -19.83
CA TYR A 410 -4.07 -5.00 -19.63
C TYR A 410 -3.67 -6.36 -19.06
N ASN A 411 -2.95 -7.15 -19.83
CA ASN A 411 -2.35 -8.39 -19.36
C ASN A 411 -0.98 -8.10 -18.74
N ILE A 412 -0.73 -8.64 -17.55
CA ILE A 412 0.57 -8.55 -16.87
C ILE A 412 1.13 -9.96 -16.59
N PRO A 413 2.45 -10.14 -16.50
CA PRO A 413 3.05 -11.44 -16.20
C PRO A 413 2.55 -11.99 -14.85
N PRO A 414 2.10 -13.26 -14.76
CA PRO A 414 1.70 -13.86 -13.49
C PRO A 414 2.92 -14.10 -12.59
N LEU A 415 2.77 -13.83 -11.29
CA LEU A 415 3.76 -14.23 -10.29
C LEU A 415 3.56 -15.69 -9.87
N ASP A 416 4.64 -16.41 -9.57
CA ASP A 416 4.55 -17.76 -8.99
C ASP A 416 3.71 -17.72 -7.70
N TYR A 417 2.79 -18.68 -7.55
CA TYR A 417 1.83 -18.64 -6.45
C TYR A 417 2.50 -18.73 -5.07
N VAL A 418 3.52 -19.58 -4.93
CA VAL A 418 4.23 -19.80 -3.67
C VAL A 418 5.07 -18.59 -3.33
N GLU A 419 5.85 -18.09 -4.29
CA GLU A 419 6.67 -16.90 -4.11
C GLU A 419 5.82 -15.66 -3.80
N ARG A 420 4.76 -15.42 -4.59
CA ARG A 420 3.80 -14.32 -4.36
C ARG A 420 3.14 -14.41 -2.98
N PHE A 421 2.89 -15.63 -2.49
CA PHE A 421 2.25 -15.80 -1.19
C PHE A 421 3.26 -15.71 -0.03
N LEU A 422 4.39 -16.40 -0.06
CA LEU A 422 5.31 -16.49 1.09
C LEU A 422 6.42 -15.44 1.08
N ASP A 423 6.88 -15.04 -0.10
CA ASP A 423 8.12 -14.30 -0.26
C ASP A 423 7.90 -12.85 -0.69
N ASP A 424 6.74 -12.54 -1.29
CA ASP A 424 6.44 -11.23 -1.88
C ASP A 424 6.71 -10.04 -0.96
N PHE A 425 6.41 -10.16 0.33
CA PHE A 425 6.71 -9.13 1.32
C PHE A 425 8.21 -8.81 1.35
N PHE A 426 9.06 -9.83 1.32
CA PHE A 426 10.53 -9.74 1.42
C PHE A 426 11.23 -9.49 0.08
N LEU A 427 10.54 -9.65 -1.04
CA LEU A 427 11.14 -9.52 -2.37
C LEU A 427 11.01 -8.10 -2.93
N ASN A 428 12.05 -7.66 -3.65
CA ASN A 428 12.01 -6.46 -4.47
C ASN A 428 11.14 -6.72 -5.71
N ARG A 429 10.04 -5.96 -5.86
CA ARG A 429 9.11 -6.08 -6.99
C ARG A 429 9.17 -4.90 -7.94
N ARG A 430 10.26 -4.11 -7.95
CA ARG A 430 10.38 -2.87 -8.74
C ARG A 430 10.02 -3.03 -10.23
N GLN A 431 10.56 -4.03 -10.92
CA GLN A 431 10.24 -4.25 -12.35
C GLN A 431 8.77 -4.64 -12.57
N TYR A 432 8.22 -5.44 -11.67
CA TYR A 432 6.82 -5.85 -11.72
C TYR A 432 5.89 -4.63 -11.48
N LEU A 433 6.18 -3.83 -10.46
CA LEU A 433 5.42 -2.63 -10.12
C LEU A 433 5.55 -1.52 -11.17
N ALA A 434 6.70 -1.41 -11.86
CA ALA A 434 6.86 -0.52 -13.01
C ALA A 434 5.90 -0.87 -14.17
N THR A 435 5.53 -2.14 -14.33
CA THR A 435 4.52 -2.56 -15.31
C THR A 435 3.14 -2.02 -14.95
N ILE A 436 2.79 -2.06 -13.65
CA ILE A 436 1.52 -1.51 -13.15
C ILE A 436 1.52 0.02 -13.24
N GLU A 437 2.64 0.66 -12.93
CA GLU A 437 2.84 2.09 -13.08
C GLU A 437 2.60 2.55 -14.52
N ALA A 438 3.09 1.83 -15.52
CA ALA A 438 2.82 2.13 -16.92
C ALA A 438 1.31 2.08 -17.25
N ILE A 439 0.57 1.14 -16.66
CA ILE A 439 -0.89 1.03 -16.81
C ILE A 439 -1.61 2.21 -16.13
N ILE A 440 -1.20 2.57 -14.91
CA ILE A 440 -1.72 3.75 -14.21
C ILE A 440 -1.52 5.00 -15.06
N ASN A 441 -0.33 5.17 -15.64
CA ASN A 441 0.01 6.33 -16.44
C ASN A 441 -0.77 6.41 -17.76
N ASP A 442 -1.03 5.27 -18.40
CA ASP A 442 -1.80 5.19 -19.64
C ASP A 442 -3.32 5.36 -19.41
N PHE A 443 -3.89 4.71 -18.39
CA PHE A 443 -5.33 4.74 -18.15
C PHE A 443 -5.78 5.97 -17.32
N GLN A 444 -4.97 6.39 -16.35
CA GLN A 444 -5.26 7.46 -15.37
C GLN A 444 -6.58 7.22 -14.59
N PRO A 445 -6.67 6.14 -13.78
CA PRO A 445 -7.91 5.79 -13.07
C PRO A 445 -8.29 6.80 -11.98
N ASP A 446 -9.58 7.06 -11.82
CA ASP A 446 -10.15 7.72 -10.64
C ASP A 446 -10.30 6.70 -9.49
N ILE A 447 -10.72 5.47 -9.84
CA ILE A 447 -10.95 4.33 -8.92
C ILE A 447 -10.19 3.11 -9.43
N VAL A 448 -9.62 2.34 -8.50
CA VAL A 448 -9.25 0.94 -8.71
C VAL A 448 -10.22 0.04 -7.95
N HIS A 449 -10.86 -0.88 -8.66
CA HIS A 449 -11.73 -1.91 -8.08
C HIS A 449 -11.03 -3.27 -8.13
N ILE A 450 -10.67 -3.83 -6.98
CA ILE A 450 -9.99 -5.12 -6.87
C ILE A 450 -11.01 -6.23 -6.59
N ASN A 451 -11.25 -7.09 -7.57
CA ASN A 451 -12.08 -8.30 -7.44
C ASN A 451 -11.25 -9.50 -6.99
N ASN A 452 -9.99 -9.60 -7.43
CA ASN A 452 -9.10 -10.69 -7.03
C ASN A 452 -7.61 -10.33 -7.24
N LEU A 453 -6.73 -10.93 -6.43
CA LEU A 453 -5.26 -10.76 -6.49
C LEU A 453 -4.50 -12.09 -6.67
N LEU A 454 -5.14 -13.09 -7.25
CA LEU A 454 -4.48 -14.35 -7.58
C LEU A 454 -3.42 -14.09 -8.65
N PHE A 455 -2.18 -14.53 -8.38
CA PHE A 455 -0.98 -14.24 -9.20
C PHE A 455 -0.54 -12.76 -9.26
N ILE A 456 -1.18 -11.87 -8.50
CA ILE A 456 -0.85 -10.44 -8.42
C ILE A 456 -0.29 -10.11 -7.03
N SER A 457 0.79 -9.32 -6.97
CA SER A 457 1.38 -8.88 -5.71
C SER A 457 0.43 -7.92 -4.97
N PRO A 458 0.14 -8.12 -3.67
CA PRO A 458 -0.62 -7.13 -2.88
C PRO A 458 0.05 -5.75 -2.80
N LYS A 459 1.36 -5.64 -3.09
CA LYS A 459 2.09 -4.35 -3.14
C LYS A 459 1.50 -3.37 -4.16
N VAL A 460 0.72 -3.85 -5.15
CA VAL A 460 0.00 -2.97 -6.08
C VAL A 460 -1.01 -2.07 -5.37
N MET A 461 -1.59 -2.49 -4.24
CA MET A 461 -2.48 -1.62 -3.45
C MET A 461 -1.74 -0.38 -2.95
N GLN A 462 -0.54 -0.57 -2.39
CA GLN A 462 0.31 0.54 -1.94
C GLN A 462 0.64 1.45 -3.13
N LEU A 463 1.01 0.87 -4.28
CA LEU A 463 1.29 1.65 -5.49
C LEU A 463 0.10 2.52 -5.94
N PHE A 464 -1.12 1.97 -5.95
CA PHE A 464 -2.30 2.76 -6.32
C PHE A 464 -2.53 3.93 -5.35
N SER A 465 -2.37 3.69 -4.05
CA SER A 465 -2.48 4.73 -3.02
C SER A 465 -1.36 5.77 -3.09
N ASP A 466 -0.14 5.35 -3.47
CA ASP A 466 1.00 6.24 -3.71
C ASP A 466 0.74 7.18 -4.91
N TYR A 467 -0.11 6.78 -5.85
CA TYR A 467 -0.63 7.64 -6.93
C TYR A 467 -1.90 8.42 -6.53
N GLY A 468 -2.33 8.29 -5.27
CA GLY A 468 -3.54 8.90 -4.72
C GLY A 468 -4.82 8.39 -5.36
N ILE A 469 -4.83 7.18 -5.95
CA ILE A 469 -6.01 6.54 -6.55
C ILE A 469 -6.80 5.86 -5.44
N LYS A 470 -8.12 5.99 -5.47
CA LYS A 470 -9.00 5.37 -4.47
C LYS A 470 -9.20 3.90 -4.75
N ILE A 471 -9.12 3.07 -3.71
CA ILE A 471 -9.12 1.61 -3.82
C ILE A 471 -10.38 1.03 -3.18
N VAL A 472 -11.17 0.34 -3.99
CA VAL A 472 -12.32 -0.47 -3.54
C VAL A 472 -11.94 -1.94 -3.67
N ARG A 473 -12.05 -2.72 -2.60
CA ARG A 473 -11.78 -4.16 -2.60
C ARG A 473 -13.08 -4.93 -2.38
N GLU A 474 -13.54 -5.63 -3.41
CA GLU A 474 -14.70 -6.53 -3.31
C GLU A 474 -14.27 -7.97 -2.99
N MET A 475 -14.62 -8.42 -1.79
CA MET A 475 -14.05 -9.60 -1.15
C MET A 475 -14.64 -10.92 -1.68
N HIS A 476 -14.43 -11.27 -2.95
CA HIS A 476 -14.89 -12.56 -3.51
C HIS A 476 -14.19 -13.79 -2.94
N ASP A 477 -12.97 -13.60 -2.43
CA ASP A 477 -12.09 -14.61 -1.83
C ASP A 477 -11.08 -13.93 -0.89
N ILE A 478 -10.13 -14.72 -0.38
CA ILE A 478 -9.07 -14.26 0.51
C ILE A 478 -7.69 -14.79 0.09
N VAL A 479 -7.41 -14.85 -1.22
CA VAL A 479 -6.16 -15.42 -1.77
C VAL A 479 -4.89 -14.68 -1.33
N GLU A 480 -5.02 -13.45 -0.87
CA GLU A 480 -3.95 -12.67 -0.26
C GLU A 480 -3.67 -13.15 1.18
N PHE A 481 -4.68 -13.54 1.96
CA PHE A 481 -4.53 -13.95 3.36
C PHE A 481 -4.39 -15.46 3.56
N CYS A 482 -4.95 -16.28 2.67
CA CYS A 482 -4.98 -17.73 2.75
C CYS A 482 -4.27 -18.36 1.55
N PHE A 483 -3.26 -19.19 1.81
CA PHE A 483 -2.53 -19.95 0.76
C PHE A 483 -3.41 -20.97 0.03
N ARG A 484 -4.59 -21.28 0.56
CA ARG A 484 -5.56 -22.14 -0.12
C ARG A 484 -6.64 -21.33 -0.83
N GLY A 485 -6.70 -20.00 -0.64
CA GLY A 485 -7.71 -19.10 -1.19
C GLY A 485 -9.06 -19.10 -0.47
N PHE A 486 -9.36 -20.16 0.28
CA PHE A 486 -10.65 -20.35 0.96
C PHE A 486 -10.47 -21.15 2.26
N PRO A 487 -11.47 -21.18 3.16
CA PRO A 487 -11.45 -22.05 4.33
C PRO A 487 -11.50 -23.51 3.87
N THR A 488 -10.47 -24.31 4.17
CA THR A 488 -10.36 -25.69 3.67
C THR A 488 -10.90 -26.73 4.64
N VAL A 489 -11.22 -27.89 4.06
CA VAL A 489 -11.69 -29.14 4.71
C VAL A 489 -10.55 -30.10 5.08
N ASP A 490 -9.39 -29.97 4.43
CA ASP A 490 -8.17 -30.77 4.65
C ASP A 490 -7.09 -29.99 5.42
N SER A 491 -7.51 -29.04 6.26
CA SER A 491 -6.62 -28.52 7.29
C SER A 491 -6.52 -29.56 8.41
N PRO A 492 -5.36 -29.78 9.06
CA PRO A 492 -5.23 -30.64 10.25
C PRO A 492 -6.12 -30.22 11.45
N PHE A 493 -6.97 -29.21 11.27
CA PHE A 493 -7.89 -28.65 12.25
C PHE A 493 -9.35 -28.59 11.75
N SER A 494 -9.65 -29.16 10.58
CA SER A 494 -11.05 -29.36 10.17
C SER A 494 -11.54 -30.63 10.83
N VAL A 495 -12.57 -30.52 11.67
CA VAL A 495 -13.09 -31.65 12.42
C VAL A 495 -14.35 -32.15 11.71
N ARG A 496 -14.30 -33.39 11.22
CA ARG A 496 -15.51 -34.13 10.87
C ARG A 496 -16.08 -34.73 12.16
N ASN A 497 -17.32 -34.39 12.48
CA ASN A 497 -18.05 -34.97 13.60
C ASN A 497 -19.44 -35.43 13.15
N GLU A 498 -20.25 -35.98 14.07
CA GLU A 498 -21.60 -36.46 13.78
C GLU A 498 -22.53 -35.38 13.22
N THR A 499 -22.26 -34.10 13.51
CA THR A 499 -23.06 -32.95 13.07
C THR A 499 -22.65 -32.40 11.70
N GLY A 500 -21.51 -32.82 11.14
CA GLY A 500 -20.99 -32.36 9.85
C GLY A 500 -19.51 -31.98 9.89
N LEU A 501 -19.10 -31.12 8.94
CA LEU A 501 -17.74 -30.60 8.84
C LEU A 501 -17.65 -29.17 9.39
N GLU A 502 -16.72 -28.92 10.33
CA GLU A 502 -16.38 -27.57 10.77
C GLU A 502 -15.30 -26.95 9.86
N MET A 503 -15.61 -25.78 9.27
CA MET A 503 -14.71 -25.05 8.38
C MET A 503 -13.65 -24.24 9.16
N CYS A 504 -12.49 -24.02 8.53
CA CYS A 504 -11.38 -23.24 9.11
C CYS A 504 -11.78 -21.80 9.51
N ARG A 505 -11.57 -21.41 10.76
CA ARG A 505 -11.85 -20.06 11.34
C ARG A 505 -10.90 -18.91 10.92
N GLY A 506 -10.31 -18.97 9.73
CA GLY A 506 -9.47 -17.89 9.18
C GLY A 506 -7.95 -18.02 9.43
N PRO A 507 -7.11 -17.23 8.76
CA PRO A 507 -5.65 -17.31 8.83
C PRO A 507 -5.08 -17.02 10.23
N ALA A 508 -4.07 -17.80 10.63
CA ALA A 508 -3.22 -17.54 11.79
C ALA A 508 -1.82 -18.12 11.53
N PRO A 509 -0.71 -17.48 11.95
CA PRO A 509 0.63 -17.89 11.55
C PRO A 509 0.96 -19.36 11.80
N GLU A 510 0.70 -19.86 13.01
CA GLU A 510 0.99 -21.25 13.37
C GLU A 510 0.09 -22.27 12.66
N LYS A 511 -1.16 -21.88 12.38
CA LYS A 511 -2.12 -22.74 11.68
C LYS A 511 -1.78 -22.83 10.19
N CYS A 512 -1.55 -21.67 9.57
CA CYS A 512 -1.32 -21.57 8.14
C CYS A 512 0.05 -22.12 7.73
N SER A 513 1.07 -22.04 8.59
CA SER A 513 2.37 -22.64 8.31
C SER A 513 2.26 -24.16 8.09
N LYS A 514 1.38 -24.86 8.81
CA LYS A 514 1.08 -26.29 8.58
C LYS A 514 0.36 -26.57 7.27
N CYS A 515 -0.44 -25.63 6.76
CA CYS A 515 -1.17 -25.79 5.49
C CYS A 515 -0.27 -25.63 4.26
N VAL A 516 0.81 -24.86 4.40
CA VAL A 516 1.82 -24.59 3.36
C VAL A 516 2.93 -25.61 3.37
N LEU A 517 3.40 -26.02 4.54
CA LEU A 517 4.40 -27.08 4.64
C LEU A 517 3.79 -28.36 4.07
N PRO A 518 4.32 -28.90 2.96
CA PRO A 518 3.88 -30.19 2.48
C PRO A 518 4.08 -31.20 3.62
N GLN A 519 3.21 -32.21 3.72
CA GLN A 519 3.45 -33.40 4.55
C GLN A 519 4.64 -34.24 4.02
N LYS A 520 5.72 -33.61 3.54
CA LYS A 520 6.99 -34.29 3.30
C LYS A 520 7.56 -34.60 4.68
N HIS A 521 7.67 -35.89 4.98
CA HIS A 521 8.42 -36.39 6.13
C HIS A 521 9.80 -35.74 6.16
N ILE A 522 9.96 -34.69 6.98
CA ILE A 522 11.29 -34.21 7.35
C ILE A 522 11.74 -35.21 8.42
N ALA A 523 12.53 -36.20 8.02
CA ALA A 523 13.04 -37.26 8.90
C ALA A 523 13.95 -36.74 10.03
N ASN A 524 14.32 -35.44 10.00
CA ASN A 524 15.19 -34.78 10.96
C ASN A 524 14.44 -33.67 11.73
N ASP A 525 14.21 -33.90 13.02
CA ASP A 525 13.49 -32.97 13.92
C ASP A 525 14.09 -31.56 13.93
N LYS A 526 15.42 -31.43 13.88
CA LYS A 526 16.09 -30.11 13.89
C LYS A 526 15.79 -29.30 12.63
N GLN A 527 15.73 -29.96 11.47
CA GLN A 527 15.40 -29.30 10.20
C GLN A 527 13.91 -28.95 10.13
N SER A 528 13.05 -29.82 10.68
CA SER A 528 11.61 -29.56 10.80
C SER A 528 11.33 -28.31 11.64
N ILE A 529 11.99 -28.17 12.80
CA ILE A 529 11.87 -26.99 13.67
C ILE A 529 12.29 -25.72 12.93
N LYS A 530 13.46 -25.71 12.26
CA LYS A 530 13.95 -24.54 11.52
C LYS A 530 12.99 -24.11 10.41
N VAL A 531 12.52 -25.07 9.60
CA VAL A 531 11.61 -24.79 8.50
C VAL A 531 10.27 -24.27 9.02
N LYS A 532 9.73 -24.86 10.09
CA LYS A 532 8.49 -24.41 10.72
C LYS A 532 8.62 -23.00 11.29
N ALA A 533 9.71 -22.69 12.00
CA ALA A 533 9.97 -21.36 12.54
C ALA A 533 10.05 -20.33 11.41
N PHE A 534 10.80 -20.63 10.34
CA PHE A 534 10.94 -19.76 9.18
C PHE A 534 9.60 -19.47 8.49
N VAL A 535 8.82 -20.50 8.15
CA VAL A 535 7.51 -20.31 7.49
C VAL A 535 6.52 -19.59 8.40
N THR A 536 6.53 -19.88 9.70
CA THR A 536 5.68 -19.17 10.67
C THR A 536 6.03 -17.68 10.76
N GLY A 537 7.33 -17.34 10.77
CA GLY A 537 7.79 -15.95 10.72
C GLY A 537 7.36 -15.23 9.44
N LYS A 538 7.45 -15.89 8.28
CA LYS A 538 6.95 -15.34 7.01
C LYS A 538 5.45 -15.06 7.04
N PHE A 539 4.65 -15.99 7.57
CA PHE A 539 3.22 -15.79 7.75
C PHE A 539 2.90 -14.63 8.69
N PHE A 540 3.64 -14.53 9.80
CA PHE A 540 3.47 -13.42 10.75
C PHE A 540 3.73 -12.07 10.06
N ALA A 541 4.87 -11.93 9.36
CA ALA A 541 5.19 -10.70 8.64
C ALA A 541 4.12 -10.36 7.57
N ARG A 542 3.73 -11.36 6.77
CA ARG A 542 2.70 -11.18 5.73
C ARG A 542 1.36 -10.72 6.31
N LEU A 543 0.84 -11.37 7.34
CA LEU A 543 -0.48 -11.03 7.88
C LEU A 543 -0.49 -9.64 8.50
N ASN A 544 0.60 -9.22 9.16
CA ASN A 544 0.73 -7.84 9.65
C ASN A 544 0.78 -6.84 8.48
N TYR A 545 1.55 -7.14 7.43
CA TYR A 545 1.62 -6.28 6.25
C TYR A 545 0.27 -6.14 5.54
N LEU A 546 -0.45 -7.24 5.34
CA LEU A 546 -1.77 -7.18 4.71
C LEU A 546 -2.77 -6.41 5.57
N ASN A 547 -2.78 -6.62 6.89
CA ASN A 547 -3.63 -5.82 7.77
C ASN A 547 -3.26 -4.34 7.73
N TYR A 548 -1.98 -3.98 7.61
CA TYR A 548 -1.58 -2.59 7.39
C TYR A 548 -2.17 -2.01 6.09
N LEU A 549 -2.08 -2.74 4.96
CA LEU A 549 -2.69 -2.31 3.70
C LEU A 549 -4.21 -2.14 3.84
N TYR A 550 -4.87 -3.08 4.49
CA TYR A 550 -6.31 -3.05 4.72
C TYR A 550 -6.75 -2.05 5.79
N ASP A 551 -5.86 -1.55 6.65
CA ASP A 551 -6.18 -0.52 7.65
C ASP A 551 -5.94 0.89 7.10
N HIS A 552 -4.91 1.06 6.26
CA HIS A 552 -4.37 2.39 5.91
C HIS A 552 -4.39 2.71 4.41
N VAL A 553 -4.55 1.72 3.53
CA VAL A 553 -4.35 1.87 2.08
C VAL A 553 -5.64 1.66 1.29
N VAL A 554 -6.45 0.66 1.65
CA VAL A 554 -7.77 0.44 1.03
C VAL A 554 -8.74 1.54 1.47
N ASP A 555 -9.64 2.02 0.60
CA ASP A 555 -10.60 3.08 0.96
C ASP A 555 -12.00 2.53 1.28
N ALA A 556 -12.37 1.39 0.68
CA ALA A 556 -13.62 0.70 0.97
C ALA A 556 -13.52 -0.82 0.76
N LEU A 557 -14.23 -1.56 1.61
CA LEU A 557 -14.46 -3.00 1.50
C LEU A 557 -15.90 -3.28 1.08
N VAL A 558 -16.07 -4.11 0.05
CA VAL A 558 -17.38 -4.59 -0.40
C VAL A 558 -17.46 -6.09 -0.13
N PHE A 559 -18.53 -6.50 0.55
CA PHE A 559 -18.84 -7.89 0.84
C PHE A 559 -20.14 -8.28 0.16
N MET A 560 -20.25 -9.50 -0.33
CA MET A 560 -21.47 -9.92 -1.04
C MET A 560 -22.59 -10.35 -0.07
N CYS A 561 -22.25 -10.68 1.18
CA CYS A 561 -23.21 -11.12 2.21
C CYS A 561 -22.63 -11.01 3.62
N ASP A 562 -23.50 -10.98 4.63
CA ASP A 562 -23.14 -10.80 6.04
C ASP A 562 -22.34 -11.97 6.61
N SER A 563 -22.69 -13.21 6.29
CA SER A 563 -21.96 -14.37 6.82
C SER A 563 -20.50 -14.39 6.36
N TRP A 564 -20.23 -13.96 5.12
CA TRP A 564 -18.88 -13.84 4.59
C TRP A 564 -18.14 -12.64 5.19
N LYS A 565 -18.80 -11.49 5.32
CA LYS A 565 -18.27 -10.32 6.06
C LYS A 565 -17.81 -10.72 7.46
N ASN A 566 -18.69 -11.38 8.22
CA ASN A 566 -18.41 -11.84 9.59
C ASN A 566 -17.25 -12.83 9.66
N TYR A 567 -17.05 -13.65 8.63
CA TYR A 567 -15.89 -14.55 8.55
C TYR A 567 -14.59 -13.77 8.38
N VAL A 568 -14.56 -12.82 7.44
CA VAL A 568 -13.38 -12.03 7.14
C VAL A 568 -12.95 -11.15 8.32
N HIS A 569 -13.90 -10.59 9.07
CA HIS A 569 -13.62 -9.80 10.28
C HIS A 569 -12.98 -10.60 11.44
N GLN A 570 -12.88 -11.92 11.33
CA GLN A 570 -12.13 -12.70 12.32
C GLN A 570 -10.62 -12.43 12.23
N PHE A 571 -10.13 -11.84 11.13
CA PHE A 571 -8.69 -11.64 10.90
C PHE A 571 -8.33 -10.35 10.14
N ILE A 572 -9.31 -9.57 9.66
CA ILE A 572 -9.13 -8.21 9.15
C ILE A 572 -9.80 -7.21 10.13
N ARG A 573 -9.14 -6.08 10.40
CA ARG A 573 -9.63 -5.01 11.30
C ARG A 573 -10.61 -4.06 10.59
N GLY A 574 -11.43 -3.34 11.36
CA GLY A 574 -12.61 -2.61 10.88
C GLY A 574 -12.52 -1.08 11.01
N ASN A 575 -11.48 -0.45 10.46
CA ASN A 575 -11.36 1.02 10.44
C ASN A 575 -11.84 1.65 9.11
N GLN A 576 -12.49 0.87 8.24
CA GLN A 576 -12.77 1.21 6.85
C GLN A 576 -14.27 1.47 6.60
N ARG A 577 -14.59 2.04 5.43
CA ARG A 577 -15.97 2.03 4.92
C ARG A 577 -16.28 0.64 4.40
N GLU A 578 -17.37 0.05 4.89
CA GLU A 578 -17.74 -1.32 4.58
C GLU A 578 -19.17 -1.41 4.09
N TYR A 579 -19.38 -2.15 3.01
CA TYR A 579 -20.67 -2.31 2.37
C TYR A 579 -21.00 -3.78 2.17
N VAL A 580 -22.28 -4.13 2.31
CA VAL A 580 -22.79 -5.45 1.92
C VAL A 580 -23.62 -5.26 0.65
N ILE A 581 -23.03 -5.58 -0.51
CA ILE A 581 -23.64 -5.41 -1.82
C ILE A 581 -23.80 -6.80 -2.47
N PRO A 582 -25.02 -7.36 -2.49
CA PRO A 582 -25.26 -8.66 -3.08
C PRO A 582 -24.99 -8.66 -4.59
N LEU A 583 -24.30 -9.69 -5.11
CA LEU A 583 -24.10 -9.85 -6.56
C LEU A 583 -25.43 -10.00 -7.28
N GLY A 584 -25.58 -9.24 -8.35
CA GLY A 584 -26.79 -9.15 -9.14
C GLY A 584 -26.80 -10.12 -10.32
N LEU A 585 -27.96 -10.71 -10.61
CA LEU A 585 -28.15 -11.51 -11.82
C LEU A 585 -28.41 -10.60 -13.04
N ALA A 586 -27.80 -10.94 -14.18
CA ALA A 586 -27.93 -10.17 -15.42
C ALA A 586 -29.27 -10.40 -16.17
N GLY A 587 -30.02 -11.44 -15.81
CA GLY A 587 -31.31 -11.79 -16.43
C GLY A 587 -32.53 -11.36 -15.60
N GLU A 588 -33.66 -11.19 -16.27
CA GLU A 588 -34.94 -10.93 -15.60
C GLU A 588 -35.44 -12.14 -14.81
N LYS A 589 -36.26 -11.90 -13.79
CA LYS A 589 -36.89 -12.95 -12.98
C LYS A 589 -37.93 -13.68 -13.85
N GLN A 590 -37.71 -14.97 -14.10
CA GLN A 590 -38.57 -15.79 -14.98
C GLN A 590 -39.43 -16.83 -14.22
N ALA A 591 -39.76 -16.55 -12.96
CA ALA A 591 -40.62 -17.43 -12.17
C ALA A 591 -42.00 -17.58 -12.85
N THR A 592 -42.35 -18.82 -13.21
CA THR A 592 -43.64 -19.14 -13.82
C THR A 592 -44.67 -19.50 -12.75
N GLY A 593 -45.80 -18.79 -12.73
CA GLY A 593 -46.91 -19.09 -11.81
C GLY A 593 -47.61 -20.43 -12.12
N GLY A 594 -48.46 -20.90 -11.20
CA GLY A 594 -49.24 -22.15 -11.31
C GLY A 594 -48.85 -23.20 -10.28
N LEU A 595 -49.72 -24.18 -9.99
CA LEU A 595 -49.46 -25.24 -9.00
C LEU A 595 -48.51 -26.31 -9.55
N TYR A 596 -47.71 -26.95 -8.69
CA TYR A 596 -46.92 -28.12 -9.08
C TYR A 596 -47.84 -29.26 -9.59
N PRO A 597 -47.62 -29.81 -10.80
CA PRO A 597 -48.54 -30.79 -11.37
C PRO A 597 -48.62 -32.09 -10.56
N GLN A 598 -49.84 -32.55 -10.30
CA GLN A 598 -50.08 -33.81 -9.57
C GLN A 598 -49.53 -34.99 -10.38
N GLY A 599 -48.77 -35.88 -9.73
CA GLY A 599 -48.18 -37.06 -10.35
C GLY A 599 -46.92 -36.82 -11.18
N LYS A 600 -46.41 -35.57 -11.28
CA LYS A 600 -45.13 -35.28 -11.94
C LYS A 600 -43.98 -35.94 -11.18
N VAL A 601 -43.13 -36.66 -11.93
CA VAL A 601 -41.86 -37.18 -11.42
C VAL A 601 -40.93 -35.98 -11.13
N PRO A 602 -40.50 -35.77 -9.87
CA PRO A 602 -39.70 -34.62 -9.49
C PRO A 602 -38.31 -34.70 -10.11
N ASN A 603 -37.92 -33.59 -10.74
CA ASN A 603 -36.63 -33.44 -11.39
C ASN A 603 -35.65 -32.63 -10.53
N PHE A 604 -34.66 -33.31 -9.97
CA PHE A 604 -33.52 -32.69 -9.31
C PHE A 604 -32.46 -32.30 -10.33
N VAL A 605 -31.91 -31.11 -10.17
CA VAL A 605 -30.88 -30.57 -11.06
C VAL A 605 -29.68 -30.08 -10.26
N TYR A 606 -28.49 -30.52 -10.65
CA TYR A 606 -27.21 -30.01 -10.19
C TYR A 606 -26.55 -29.23 -11.32
N ILE A 607 -26.06 -28.02 -11.02
CA ILE A 607 -25.35 -27.15 -11.96
C ILE A 607 -24.05 -26.69 -11.30
N GLY A 608 -22.91 -27.03 -11.88
CA GLY A 608 -21.61 -26.59 -11.38
C GLY A 608 -20.48 -27.52 -11.82
N SER A 609 -19.22 -27.08 -11.68
CA SER A 609 -18.07 -27.93 -12.01
C SER A 609 -18.06 -29.22 -11.20
N ILE A 610 -17.75 -30.35 -11.82
CA ILE A 610 -17.57 -31.63 -11.13
C ILE A 610 -16.19 -31.59 -10.45
N SER A 611 -16.21 -31.24 -9.16
CA SER A 611 -15.04 -30.93 -8.32
C SER A 611 -15.36 -31.16 -6.84
N SER A 612 -14.34 -31.43 -6.03
CA SER A 612 -14.47 -31.65 -4.60
C SER A 612 -15.16 -30.48 -3.91
N LEU A 613 -14.75 -29.24 -4.22
CA LEU A 613 -15.27 -28.03 -3.58
C LEU A 613 -16.79 -27.88 -3.76
N LYS A 614 -17.33 -28.36 -4.89
CA LYS A 614 -18.76 -28.30 -5.21
C LYS A 614 -19.56 -29.47 -4.62
N GLY A 615 -18.91 -30.43 -3.97
CA GLY A 615 -19.56 -31.49 -3.18
C GLY A 615 -20.19 -32.61 -4.01
N VAL A 616 -19.66 -32.89 -5.21
CA VAL A 616 -20.21 -33.95 -6.08
C VAL A 616 -20.05 -35.35 -5.48
N ASP A 617 -19.02 -35.55 -4.65
CA ASP A 617 -18.88 -36.73 -3.80
C ASP A 617 -20.09 -36.93 -2.88
N LEU A 618 -20.55 -35.87 -2.20
CA LEU A 618 -21.72 -35.90 -1.32
C LEU A 618 -23.01 -36.17 -2.10
N LEU A 619 -23.13 -35.56 -3.29
CA LEU A 619 -24.25 -35.83 -4.21
C LEU A 619 -24.30 -37.31 -4.57
N CYS A 620 -23.15 -37.88 -4.96
CA CYS A 620 -23.08 -39.28 -5.35
C CYS A 620 -23.42 -40.22 -4.19
N GLN A 621 -22.89 -39.96 -3.00
CA GLN A 621 -23.19 -40.76 -1.80
C GLN A 621 -24.67 -40.71 -1.41
N ALA A 622 -25.32 -39.54 -1.50
CA ALA A 622 -26.72 -39.39 -1.15
C ALA A 622 -27.67 -40.14 -2.10
N PHE A 623 -27.33 -40.23 -3.39
CA PHE A 623 -28.15 -40.89 -4.41
C PHE A 623 -27.78 -42.37 -4.68
N GLN A 624 -26.72 -42.88 -4.06
CA GLN A 624 -26.38 -44.31 -4.06
C GLN A 624 -27.19 -45.14 -3.05
N ASP A 625 -28.14 -44.55 -2.32
CA ASP A 625 -29.00 -45.28 -1.38
C ASP A 625 -30.16 -46.00 -2.11
N GLN A 626 -30.25 -47.32 -1.93
CA GLN A 626 -31.31 -48.16 -2.52
C GLN A 626 -32.72 -47.70 -2.13
N ASN A 627 -32.93 -47.18 -0.92
CA ASN A 627 -34.24 -46.71 -0.48
C ASN A 627 -34.67 -45.47 -1.28
N VAL A 628 -33.75 -44.55 -1.57
CA VAL A 628 -34.03 -43.39 -2.43
C VAL A 628 -34.37 -43.86 -3.84
N LEU A 629 -33.65 -44.85 -4.36
CA LEU A 629 -33.88 -45.42 -5.69
C LEU A 629 -35.21 -46.18 -5.83
N THR A 630 -35.92 -46.54 -4.74
CA THR A 630 -37.27 -47.10 -4.86
C THR A 630 -38.32 -46.04 -5.25
N GLU A 631 -38.06 -44.77 -4.97
CA GLU A 631 -38.97 -43.65 -5.25
C GLU A 631 -38.86 -43.19 -6.72
N GLY A 632 -39.90 -42.54 -7.25
CA GLY A 632 -39.88 -41.96 -8.60
C GLY A 632 -39.23 -40.57 -8.62
N PHE A 633 -38.09 -40.42 -9.30
CA PHE A 633 -37.40 -39.14 -9.53
C PHE A 633 -36.47 -39.19 -10.74
N THR A 634 -35.98 -38.01 -11.16
CA THR A 634 -34.82 -37.87 -12.03
C THR A 634 -33.78 -36.93 -11.41
N LEU A 635 -32.49 -37.24 -11.56
CA LEU A 635 -31.38 -36.34 -11.22
C LEU A 635 -30.58 -36.03 -12.49
N ASN A 636 -30.48 -34.76 -12.86
CA ASN A 636 -29.71 -34.30 -14.01
C ASN A 636 -28.51 -33.45 -13.55
N ILE A 637 -27.30 -33.89 -13.93
CA ILE A 637 -26.02 -33.30 -13.52
C ILE A 637 -25.41 -32.57 -14.71
N TYR A 638 -25.20 -31.26 -14.58
CA TYR A 638 -24.59 -30.39 -15.59
C TYR A 638 -23.32 -29.75 -15.07
N GLY A 639 -22.23 -29.86 -15.83
CA GLY A 639 -20.95 -29.27 -15.47
C GLY A 639 -19.73 -29.87 -16.15
N GLN A 640 -18.66 -29.08 -16.22
CA GLN A 640 -17.35 -29.53 -16.67
C GLN A 640 -16.64 -30.35 -15.57
N VAL A 641 -16.01 -31.45 -15.96
CA VAL A 641 -15.14 -32.25 -15.08
C VAL A 641 -13.84 -31.50 -14.78
N ARG A 642 -13.52 -31.36 -13.50
CA ARG A 642 -12.25 -30.78 -13.02
C ARG A 642 -11.36 -31.81 -12.33
N GLU A 643 -11.94 -32.88 -11.79
CA GLU A 643 -11.25 -33.95 -11.06
C GLU A 643 -11.70 -35.32 -11.58
N GLN A 644 -10.77 -36.11 -12.13
CA GLN A 644 -11.07 -37.36 -12.84
C GLN A 644 -11.76 -38.41 -11.96
N TYR A 645 -11.35 -38.56 -10.69
CA TYR A 645 -11.96 -39.56 -9.82
C TYR A 645 -13.46 -39.27 -9.53
N LEU A 646 -13.90 -38.01 -9.61
CA LEU A 646 -15.31 -37.66 -9.46
C LEU A 646 -16.12 -37.99 -10.70
N GLU A 647 -15.51 -37.94 -11.89
CA GLU A 647 -16.12 -38.44 -13.11
C GLU A 647 -16.40 -39.95 -13.01
N GLU A 648 -15.44 -40.72 -12.48
CA GLU A 648 -15.63 -42.15 -12.21
C GLU A 648 -16.77 -42.39 -11.21
N MET A 649 -16.85 -41.61 -10.13
CA MET A 649 -17.94 -41.70 -9.15
C MET A 649 -19.31 -41.38 -9.77
N VAL A 650 -19.41 -40.33 -10.59
CA VAL A 650 -20.64 -39.94 -11.28
C VAL A 650 -21.06 -41.02 -12.27
N ASN A 651 -20.13 -41.56 -13.06
CA ASN A 651 -20.41 -42.64 -14.01
C ASN A 651 -20.89 -43.91 -13.30
N GLY A 652 -20.27 -44.26 -12.17
CA GLY A 652 -20.72 -45.37 -11.32
C GLY A 652 -22.13 -45.16 -10.78
N LEU A 653 -22.48 -43.95 -10.35
CA LEU A 653 -23.85 -43.61 -9.93
C LEU A 653 -24.85 -43.73 -11.09
N VAL A 654 -24.52 -43.20 -12.28
CA VAL A 654 -25.39 -43.28 -13.47
C VAL A 654 -25.72 -44.73 -13.82
N GLN A 655 -24.71 -45.61 -13.81
CA GLN A 655 -24.88 -47.05 -14.04
C GLN A 655 -25.75 -47.69 -12.94
N PHE A 656 -25.47 -47.37 -11.68
CA PHE A 656 -26.18 -47.92 -10.52
C PHE A 656 -27.66 -47.51 -10.47
N ALA A 657 -27.98 -46.27 -10.87
CA ALA A 657 -29.31 -45.71 -10.75
C ALA A 657 -30.30 -46.12 -11.87
N GLY A 658 -29.86 -46.92 -12.85
CA GLY A 658 -30.74 -47.54 -13.85
C GLY A 658 -31.58 -46.56 -14.66
N GLY A 659 -31.01 -45.40 -15.05
CA GLY A 659 -31.67 -44.36 -15.85
C GLY A 659 -32.34 -43.23 -15.05
N LYS A 660 -32.33 -43.28 -13.71
CA LYS A 660 -32.82 -42.17 -12.86
C LYS A 660 -31.83 -41.03 -12.70
N VAL A 661 -30.54 -41.27 -12.93
CA VAL A 661 -29.48 -40.25 -12.84
C VAL A 661 -28.82 -40.10 -14.21
N ASN A 662 -28.69 -38.87 -14.69
CA ASN A 662 -28.10 -38.55 -15.99
C ASN A 662 -27.03 -37.46 -15.83
N CYS A 663 -25.88 -37.65 -16.48
CA CYS A 663 -24.83 -36.65 -16.58
C CYS A 663 -24.79 -36.09 -18.00
N HIS A 664 -24.97 -34.77 -18.14
CA HIS A 664 -25.07 -34.09 -19.43
C HIS A 664 -23.76 -33.40 -19.85
N GLY A 665 -22.78 -33.31 -18.94
CA GLY A 665 -21.52 -32.62 -19.20
C GLY A 665 -21.63 -31.09 -19.17
N PRO A 666 -20.69 -30.36 -19.80
CA PRO A 666 -20.69 -28.90 -19.82
C PRO A 666 -21.84 -28.34 -20.67
N PHE A 667 -22.28 -27.11 -20.37
CA PHE A 667 -23.39 -26.42 -21.04
C PHE A 667 -23.02 -24.95 -21.34
N GLY A 668 -23.70 -24.36 -22.33
CA GLY A 668 -23.58 -22.94 -22.70
C GLY A 668 -24.56 -22.04 -21.94
N ALA A 669 -24.36 -20.72 -22.03
CA ALA A 669 -25.28 -19.76 -21.38
C ALA A 669 -26.69 -19.82 -21.99
N GLU A 670 -26.77 -20.15 -23.27
CA GLU A 670 -27.99 -20.37 -24.06
C GLU A 670 -28.81 -21.59 -23.61
N ASP A 671 -28.18 -22.58 -22.98
CA ASP A 671 -28.85 -23.79 -22.48
C ASP A 671 -29.51 -23.57 -21.11
N LEU A 672 -29.01 -22.58 -20.36
CA LEU A 672 -29.42 -22.34 -18.97
C LEU A 672 -30.93 -22.14 -18.79
N PRO A 673 -31.64 -21.37 -19.65
CA PRO A 673 -33.10 -21.25 -19.58
C PRO A 673 -33.82 -22.61 -19.70
N ALA A 674 -33.40 -23.46 -20.63
CA ALA A 674 -34.02 -24.77 -20.83
C ALA A 674 -33.76 -25.71 -19.64
N ILE A 675 -32.52 -25.71 -19.13
CA ILE A 675 -32.14 -26.46 -17.93
C ILE A 675 -32.99 -26.01 -16.73
N MET A 676 -33.07 -24.71 -16.47
CA MET A 676 -33.84 -24.14 -15.36
C MET A 676 -35.35 -24.40 -15.48
N GLN A 677 -35.89 -24.34 -16.70
CA GLN A 677 -37.30 -24.63 -16.94
C GLN A 677 -37.64 -26.11 -16.66
N SER A 678 -36.72 -27.02 -16.99
CA SER A 678 -36.87 -28.45 -16.70
C SER A 678 -36.74 -28.79 -15.21
N ALA A 679 -35.98 -27.99 -14.45
CA ALA A 679 -35.71 -28.24 -13.04
C ALA A 679 -36.96 -28.09 -12.19
N ASP A 680 -37.16 -28.99 -11.23
CA ASP A 680 -38.13 -28.80 -10.15
C ASP A 680 -37.42 -28.35 -8.88
N ILE A 681 -36.26 -28.94 -8.58
CA ILE A 681 -35.48 -28.70 -7.36
C ILE A 681 -34.00 -28.59 -7.73
N GLY A 682 -33.31 -27.56 -7.24
CA GLY A 682 -31.86 -27.46 -7.33
C GLY A 682 -31.16 -28.25 -6.22
N ILE A 683 -29.99 -28.83 -6.48
CA ILE A 683 -29.11 -29.39 -5.45
C ILE A 683 -27.74 -28.70 -5.50
N VAL A 684 -27.34 -28.08 -4.40
CA VAL A 684 -26.06 -27.36 -4.26
C VAL A 684 -25.31 -27.86 -3.03
N PRO A 685 -24.58 -28.99 -3.14
CA PRO A 685 -23.98 -29.67 -2.00
C PRO A 685 -22.57 -29.15 -1.65
N SER A 686 -22.26 -27.90 -2.00
CA SER A 686 -20.90 -27.37 -1.97
C SER A 686 -20.31 -27.31 -0.55
N TYR A 687 -19.04 -27.68 -0.42
CA TYR A 687 -18.32 -27.52 0.84
C TYR A 687 -18.10 -26.04 1.16
N PHE A 688 -17.90 -25.22 0.12
CA PHE A 688 -17.62 -23.80 0.26
C PHE A 688 -18.24 -22.99 -0.87
N GLU A 689 -18.92 -21.90 -0.50
CA GLU A 689 -19.37 -20.83 -1.38
C GLU A 689 -19.30 -19.52 -0.59
N THR A 690 -18.72 -18.46 -1.16
CA THR A 690 -18.76 -17.12 -0.53
C THR A 690 -20.15 -16.52 -0.64
N TYR A 691 -20.69 -16.46 -1.86
CA TYR A 691 -22.02 -15.95 -2.15
C TYR A 691 -22.97 -17.04 -2.71
N CYS A 692 -22.50 -17.82 -3.70
CA CYS A 692 -23.26 -18.77 -4.51
C CYS A 692 -24.30 -18.11 -5.45
N LEU A 693 -23.92 -17.92 -6.71
CA LEU A 693 -24.83 -17.46 -7.77
C LEU A 693 -25.85 -18.53 -8.14
N THR A 694 -25.45 -19.80 -8.20
CA THR A 694 -26.32 -20.92 -8.61
C THR A 694 -27.57 -21.07 -7.75
N VAL A 695 -27.46 -20.91 -6.42
CA VAL A 695 -28.64 -20.89 -5.54
C VAL A 695 -29.59 -19.76 -5.91
N ARG A 696 -29.06 -18.57 -6.17
CA ARG A 696 -29.85 -17.39 -6.54
C ARG A 696 -30.48 -17.51 -7.92
N GLU A 697 -29.80 -18.17 -8.85
CA GLU A 697 -30.35 -18.53 -10.16
C GLU A 697 -31.55 -19.48 -9.99
N PHE A 698 -31.44 -20.56 -9.21
CA PHE A 698 -32.61 -21.42 -8.94
C PHE A 698 -33.78 -20.64 -8.31
N LEU A 699 -33.50 -19.83 -7.30
CA LEU A 699 -34.53 -19.04 -6.60
C LEU A 699 -35.19 -17.99 -7.53
N SER A 700 -34.42 -17.35 -8.43
CA SER A 700 -34.98 -16.37 -9.38
C SER A 700 -35.91 -17.02 -10.40
N TRP A 701 -35.73 -18.32 -10.66
CA TRP A 701 -36.63 -19.17 -11.46
C TRP A 701 -37.75 -19.83 -10.64
N GLY A 702 -37.87 -19.49 -9.35
CA GLY A 702 -38.87 -20.06 -8.44
C GLY A 702 -38.64 -21.53 -8.11
N LYS A 703 -37.39 -22.01 -8.23
CA LYS A 703 -37.00 -23.39 -7.93
C LYS A 703 -36.39 -23.45 -6.53
N PRO A 704 -36.96 -24.25 -5.61
CA PRO A 704 -36.36 -24.42 -4.30
C PRO A 704 -35.07 -25.23 -4.40
N VAL A 705 -34.18 -25.06 -3.42
CA VAL A 705 -32.84 -25.65 -3.43
C VAL A 705 -32.59 -26.47 -2.18
N ILE A 706 -32.03 -27.67 -2.33
CA ILE A 706 -31.38 -28.41 -1.24
C ILE A 706 -29.91 -28.04 -1.23
N ALA A 707 -29.42 -27.40 -0.17
CA ALA A 707 -28.08 -26.83 -0.16
C ALA A 707 -27.32 -27.05 1.14
N ALA A 708 -26.00 -27.19 1.01
CA ALA A 708 -25.11 -27.22 2.16
C ALA A 708 -25.10 -25.84 2.86
N ALA A 709 -25.13 -25.83 4.19
CA ALA A 709 -25.24 -24.61 4.98
C ALA A 709 -23.90 -23.85 5.08
N THR A 710 -23.43 -23.26 3.98
CA THR A 710 -22.17 -22.52 3.85
C THR A 710 -22.42 -21.04 3.48
N TYR A 711 -21.67 -20.12 4.10
CA TYR A 711 -21.78 -18.65 4.01
C TYR A 711 -22.99 -18.10 3.24
N GLY A 712 -22.81 -17.55 2.04
CA GLY A 712 -23.87 -16.84 1.31
C GLY A 712 -25.09 -17.69 0.90
N ILE A 713 -25.03 -19.03 1.05
CA ILE A 713 -26.21 -19.91 0.95
C ILE A 713 -27.11 -19.74 2.19
N LYS A 714 -26.52 -19.70 3.39
CA LYS A 714 -27.28 -19.50 4.66
C LYS A 714 -28.01 -18.16 4.69
N ASP A 715 -27.45 -17.15 4.04
CA ASP A 715 -28.01 -15.80 4.05
C ASP A 715 -29.24 -15.67 3.13
N ILE A 716 -29.40 -16.54 2.13
CA ILE A 716 -30.51 -16.50 1.18
C ILE A 716 -31.52 -17.64 1.34
N ILE A 717 -31.09 -18.81 1.83
CA ILE A 717 -31.98 -19.95 2.07
C ILE A 717 -32.54 -19.92 3.49
N GLN A 718 -33.86 -19.81 3.58
CA GLN A 718 -34.63 -20.04 4.79
C GLN A 718 -35.14 -21.49 4.77
N HIS A 719 -34.62 -22.30 5.69
CA HIS A 719 -34.92 -23.74 5.79
C HIS A 719 -36.43 -23.99 5.90
N ASP A 720 -36.95 -24.94 5.13
CA ASP A 720 -38.37 -25.30 5.03
C ASP A 720 -39.31 -24.16 4.56
N VAL A 721 -38.74 -23.06 4.03
CA VAL A 721 -39.48 -21.92 3.45
C VAL A 721 -39.23 -21.79 1.95
N ASN A 722 -37.99 -21.57 1.51
CA ASN A 722 -37.62 -21.41 0.09
C ASN A 722 -36.60 -22.47 -0.39
N GLY A 723 -36.14 -23.32 0.52
CA GLY A 723 -35.21 -24.41 0.27
C GLY A 723 -34.97 -25.20 1.56
N MET A 724 -34.06 -26.16 1.49
CA MET A 724 -33.68 -26.98 2.63
C MET A 724 -32.16 -26.98 2.81
N LEU A 725 -31.74 -26.53 3.99
CA LEU A 725 -30.35 -26.60 4.41
C LEU A 725 -29.98 -27.96 5.01
N PHE A 726 -28.76 -28.41 4.75
CA PHE A 726 -28.12 -29.52 5.46
C PHE A 726 -26.69 -29.14 5.91
N PRO A 727 -26.14 -29.75 6.97
CA PRO A 727 -24.78 -29.44 7.42
C PRO A 727 -23.71 -29.74 6.36
N VAL A 728 -22.71 -28.87 6.25
CA VAL A 728 -21.60 -29.02 5.29
C VAL A 728 -20.93 -30.38 5.46
N GLY A 729 -20.67 -31.08 4.36
CA GLY A 729 -19.99 -32.38 4.37
C GLY A 729 -20.84 -33.57 4.84
N ASN A 730 -22.13 -33.39 5.12
CA ASN A 730 -23.01 -34.44 5.65
C ASN A 730 -24.00 -34.96 4.57
N TRP A 731 -23.55 -35.94 3.80
CA TRP A 731 -24.37 -36.55 2.72
C TRP A 731 -25.59 -37.30 3.27
N GLN A 732 -25.54 -37.81 4.51
CA GLN A 732 -26.68 -38.49 5.12
C GLN A 732 -27.84 -37.51 5.34
N LYS A 733 -27.53 -36.29 5.79
CA LYS A 733 -28.54 -35.22 5.92
C LYS A 733 -29.04 -34.75 4.56
N LEU A 734 -28.18 -34.64 3.54
CA LEU A 734 -28.64 -34.40 2.16
C LEU A 734 -29.65 -35.46 1.71
N ARG A 735 -29.33 -36.76 1.91
CA ARG A 735 -30.21 -37.89 1.59
C ARG A 735 -31.55 -37.80 2.33
N GLU A 736 -31.53 -37.48 3.62
CA GLU A 736 -32.77 -37.29 4.41
C GLU A 736 -33.65 -36.20 3.80
N GLN A 737 -33.07 -35.07 3.38
CA GLN A 737 -33.83 -33.98 2.74
C GLN A 737 -34.41 -34.40 1.39
N VAL A 738 -33.65 -35.13 0.56
CA VAL A 738 -34.15 -35.71 -0.70
C VAL A 738 -35.34 -36.64 -0.42
N ALA A 739 -35.20 -37.56 0.54
CA ALA A 739 -36.27 -38.50 0.89
C ALA A 739 -37.54 -37.80 1.43
N ARG A 740 -37.39 -36.71 2.20
CA ARG A 740 -38.53 -35.89 2.66
C ARG A 740 -39.31 -35.31 1.48
N LEU A 741 -38.63 -34.69 0.50
CA LEU A 741 -39.31 -34.09 -0.66
C LEU A 741 -39.96 -35.10 -1.59
N LEU A 742 -39.40 -36.30 -1.70
CA LEU A 742 -39.99 -37.37 -2.51
C LEU A 742 -41.34 -37.83 -1.93
N LYS A 743 -41.46 -37.81 -0.59
CA LYS A 743 -42.64 -38.27 0.15
C LYS A 743 -43.69 -37.19 0.39
N ASP A 744 -43.26 -35.93 0.55
CA ASP A 744 -44.13 -34.80 0.87
C ASP A 744 -44.18 -33.79 -0.28
N ARG A 745 -45.25 -33.87 -1.09
CA ARG A 745 -45.49 -32.97 -2.23
C ARG A 745 -45.99 -31.60 -1.81
N GLU A 746 -46.66 -31.49 -0.67
CA GLU A 746 -47.11 -30.22 -0.12
C GLU A 746 -45.91 -29.39 0.35
N LEU A 747 -44.89 -30.06 0.90
CA LEU A 747 -43.61 -29.44 1.19
C LEU A 747 -42.97 -28.87 -0.08
N LEU A 748 -42.89 -29.63 -1.17
CA LEU A 748 -42.32 -29.14 -2.44
C LEU A 748 -43.04 -27.88 -2.95
N GLU A 749 -44.38 -27.89 -2.95
CA GLU A 749 -45.16 -26.74 -3.39
C GLU A 749 -44.95 -25.52 -2.49
N ARG A 750 -44.91 -25.70 -1.17
CA ARG A 750 -44.61 -24.64 -0.22
C ARG A 750 -43.22 -24.05 -0.45
N LEU A 751 -42.20 -24.89 -0.63
CA LEU A 751 -40.84 -24.43 -0.92
C LEU A 751 -40.77 -23.66 -2.24
N ARG A 752 -41.50 -24.11 -3.26
CA ARG A 752 -41.58 -23.44 -4.56
C ARG A 752 -42.19 -22.05 -4.45
N VAL A 753 -43.28 -21.91 -3.70
CA VAL A 753 -43.90 -20.60 -3.41
C VAL A 753 -42.91 -19.69 -2.65
N GLY A 754 -42.19 -20.22 -1.66
CA GLY A 754 -41.16 -19.46 -0.96
C GLY A 754 -40.00 -19.03 -1.86
N ALA A 755 -39.54 -19.90 -2.76
CA ALA A 755 -38.52 -19.57 -3.76
C ALA A 755 -39.00 -18.44 -4.68
N MET A 756 -40.24 -18.51 -5.18
CA MET A 756 -40.84 -17.45 -6.00
C MET A 756 -40.92 -16.10 -5.29
N ASN A 757 -41.18 -16.09 -3.99
CA ASN A 757 -41.26 -14.87 -3.19
C ASN A 757 -39.90 -14.37 -2.71
N THR A 758 -38.82 -15.13 -2.92
CA THR A 758 -37.48 -14.70 -2.53
C THR A 758 -37.02 -13.55 -3.43
N LYS A 759 -36.53 -12.46 -2.81
CA LYS A 759 -35.91 -11.34 -3.51
C LYS A 759 -34.46 -11.70 -3.81
N VAL A 760 -34.10 -11.70 -5.10
CA VAL A 760 -32.73 -11.87 -5.58
C VAL A 760 -32.30 -10.56 -6.22
N ALA A 761 -31.09 -10.10 -5.90
CA ALA A 761 -30.57 -8.85 -6.43
C ALA A 761 -30.40 -8.92 -7.95
N THR A 762 -30.73 -7.81 -8.62
CA THR A 762 -30.48 -7.61 -10.05
C THR A 762 -29.12 -6.96 -10.28
N LEU A 763 -28.52 -7.17 -11.45
CA LEU A 763 -27.27 -6.49 -11.82
C LEU A 763 -27.42 -4.96 -11.75
N ALA A 764 -28.58 -4.41 -12.13
CA ALA A 764 -28.83 -2.98 -12.02
C ALA A 764 -28.78 -2.46 -10.57
N GLU A 765 -29.38 -3.19 -9.62
CA GLU A 765 -29.33 -2.86 -8.19
C GLU A 765 -27.90 -2.95 -7.62
N GLN A 766 -27.12 -3.95 -8.03
CA GLN A 766 -25.71 -4.08 -7.63
C GLN A 766 -24.90 -2.88 -8.11
N ILE A 767 -25.04 -2.52 -9.40
CA ILE A 767 -24.23 -1.48 -10.03
C ILE A 767 -24.58 -0.09 -9.51
N ALA A 768 -25.86 0.16 -9.18
CA ALA A 768 -26.26 1.41 -8.52
C ALA A 768 -25.58 1.58 -7.15
N GLN A 769 -25.46 0.50 -6.37
CA GLN A 769 -24.78 0.52 -5.07
C GLN A 769 -23.26 0.67 -5.22
N LEU A 770 -22.63 -0.04 -6.16
CA LEU A 770 -21.19 0.10 -6.42
C LEU A 770 -20.84 1.53 -6.87
N GLU A 771 -21.64 2.12 -7.76
CA GLU A 771 -21.46 3.50 -8.20
C GLU A 771 -21.56 4.49 -7.03
N GLN A 772 -22.50 4.25 -6.10
CA GLN A 772 -22.61 5.05 -4.87
C GLN A 772 -21.33 4.95 -4.02
N VAL A 773 -20.79 3.74 -3.83
CA VAL A 773 -19.51 3.55 -3.11
C VAL A 773 -18.39 4.35 -3.75
N TYR A 774 -18.25 4.32 -5.08
CA TYR A 774 -17.22 5.08 -5.79
C TYR A 774 -17.32 6.59 -5.56
N TYR A 775 -18.53 7.13 -5.65
CA TYR A 775 -18.75 8.55 -5.41
C TYR A 775 -18.49 8.93 -3.95
N GLU A 776 -18.91 8.08 -3.00
CA GLU A 776 -18.64 8.28 -1.58
C GLU A 776 -17.13 8.32 -1.28
N VAL A 777 -16.33 7.36 -1.76
CA VAL A 777 -14.88 7.32 -1.48
C VAL A 777 -14.10 8.46 -2.15
N LEU A 778 -14.64 9.01 -3.23
CA LEU A 778 -14.12 10.20 -3.89
C LEU A 778 -14.58 11.51 -3.23
N GLY A 779 -15.47 11.46 -2.23
CA GLY A 779 -15.96 12.62 -1.49
C GLY A 779 -17.11 13.40 -2.17
N HIS A 780 -17.86 12.75 -3.07
CA HIS A 780 -19.11 13.30 -3.62
C HIS A 780 -20.28 13.01 -2.67
N GLU A 781 -21.27 13.91 -2.57
CA GLU A 781 -22.45 13.73 -1.71
C GLU A 781 -23.31 12.51 -2.13
N THR A 782 -23.79 11.78 -1.12
CA THR A 782 -24.83 10.75 -1.23
C THR A 782 -26.21 11.38 -1.32
N VAL A 783 -27.08 10.82 -2.17
CA VAL A 783 -28.50 11.24 -2.28
C VAL A 783 -29.32 10.52 -1.22
#